data_AF-A0A124EGN5-F1
#
_entry.id   AF-A0A124EGN5-F1
#
_cell.length_a   1.000
_cell.length_b   1.000
_cell.length_c   1.000
_cell.angle_alpha   90.00
_cell.angle_beta   90.00
_cell.angle_gamma   90.00
#
_symmetry.space_group_name_H-M   'P 1'
#
loop_
_entity.id
_entity.type
_entity.pdbx_description
1 polymer ?
#
loop_
_entity_poly.entity_id
_entity_poly.type
_entity_poly.pdbx_seq_one_letter_code
_entity_poly.pdbx_strand_id
1 'polypeptide(L)'
;MPRITPGNRLYLYKLLSSTLGTNRQALLSRVEEVLLEDGIAPQDLGQEDIQSLMEALPEFVRLTVFKKGRVYATIVPNEEYDGYLERAGQSGSDSAGEKGSKSKPWKRRKGSHDPKPTKPRHVEKAEAKPEPAPEPEAAAEPEPASAPEPGPETVTVPEPEPVPAPAPAPQPSPADETPKEPNGPQVEATGAETREQPAPETPASSGINLTITYDPYEDMEADLAAAAQAQPTAPTPAAAPAPVAPAPTPVSAPAPAAAPTPAPNSQQLPHQNLPERFSEEVHCKDELLRVLYQKLPIDADVTRTLDEDWRVARSTGTLSGTRSRVTFPLRYLHEDGSGPVEVTIRRTSRPTSGKQWSLALVDGDDGTGAVHEQVGLEGLPAADEGAWSDLAGAPQQDTGSPAVSPLREFAQFAVIGSWERTLGTLATMATPERWNFPGEGVGGPSRYGILREYLTVTFHRAVEQGRIATATDSSLAAYNTGLLTPFGEDVYAVFSPNFGDIPWKLDGFATAGSGELGARLVATLPELPQPASYLERVEDVVCQPGHMLILDTEALLGEKVGRLPRAFLADQLAGSPEASRLLRDGMDAGNGRLGRSACRELARTIKGDPSLYRRMGRALQDATTLSLRLAQASYRMAAPAFDPATSTMRLLLPLCLVDDGVADCAMSLELMPSGAYRGAAILSLPRAYACARVVSRDQPTWLSPEIVL
;
A
#
# COMPACT_ATOMS: atom_id res chain seq x y z
N MET A 1 47.68 -1.61 14.10
CA MET A 1 46.74 -0.81 13.30
C MET A 1 46.80 -1.30 11.86
N PRO A 2 45.71 -1.84 11.31
CA PRO A 2 45.55 -1.95 9.87
C PRO A 2 45.69 -0.56 9.24
N ARG A 3 46.36 -0.46 8.10
CA ARG A 3 46.31 0.73 7.24
C ARG A 3 45.60 0.33 5.96
N ILE A 4 44.61 1.11 5.54
CA ILE A 4 43.85 0.86 4.30
C ILE A 4 44.82 0.82 3.12
N THR A 5 45.08 -0.39 2.60
CA THR A 5 46.09 -0.61 1.55
C THR A 5 45.64 0.00 0.22
N PRO A 6 46.55 0.30 -0.72
CA PRO A 6 46.17 0.75 -2.07
C PRO A 6 45.27 -0.25 -2.81
N GLY A 7 45.40 -1.56 -2.54
CA GLY A 7 44.49 -2.57 -3.10
C GLY A 7 43.11 -2.54 -2.47
N ASN A 8 43.01 -2.26 -1.16
CA ASN A 8 41.73 -2.08 -0.47
C ASN A 8 41.04 -0.79 -0.96
N ARG A 9 41.78 0.31 -1.14
CA ARG A 9 41.27 1.59 -1.69
C ARG A 9 40.65 1.38 -3.06
N LEU A 10 41.36 0.69 -3.97
CA LEU A 10 40.84 0.38 -5.31
C LEU A 10 39.65 -0.59 -5.28
N TYR A 11 39.62 -1.53 -4.34
CA TYR A 11 38.47 -2.43 -4.16
C TYR A 11 37.22 -1.69 -3.68
N LEU A 12 37.36 -0.83 -2.66
CA LEU A 12 36.27 -0.01 -2.12
C LEU A 12 35.76 0.98 -3.17
N TYR A 13 36.65 1.64 -3.92
CA TYR A 13 36.25 2.49 -5.05
C TYR A 13 35.44 1.71 -6.08
N LYS A 14 35.89 0.50 -6.48
CA LYS A 14 35.15 -0.35 -7.42
C LYS A 14 33.77 -0.73 -6.86
N LEU A 15 33.71 -1.22 -5.63
CA LEU A 15 32.46 -1.63 -4.97
C LEU A 15 31.47 -0.46 -4.96
N LEU A 16 31.84 0.62 -4.27
CA LEU A 16 30.98 1.77 -4.03
C LEU A 16 30.59 2.49 -5.33
N SER A 17 31.51 2.67 -6.28
CA SER A 17 31.15 3.29 -7.58
C SER A 17 30.23 2.41 -8.42
N SER A 18 30.27 1.08 -8.28
CA SER A 18 29.37 0.16 -8.98
C SER A 18 27.98 0.00 -8.34
N THR A 19 27.86 0.16 -7.03
CA THR A 19 26.60 -0.03 -6.29
C THR A 19 25.86 1.28 -6.00
N LEU A 20 26.57 2.36 -5.70
CA LEU A 20 26.00 3.67 -5.36
C LEU A 20 26.11 4.68 -6.52
N GLY A 21 27.01 4.44 -7.48
CA GLY A 21 27.23 5.31 -8.63
C GLY A 21 28.13 6.53 -8.35
N THR A 22 28.78 7.06 -9.39
CA THR A 22 29.59 8.28 -9.27
C THR A 22 28.74 9.55 -9.36
N ASN A 23 29.17 10.60 -8.66
CA ASN A 23 28.48 11.89 -8.50
C ASN A 23 27.04 11.81 -7.93
N ARG A 24 26.68 10.71 -7.27
CA ARG A 24 25.44 10.54 -6.49
C ARG A 24 25.72 10.69 -5.00
N GLN A 25 24.78 11.28 -4.25
CA GLN A 25 24.83 11.35 -2.79
C GLN A 25 24.12 10.13 -2.20
N ALA A 26 24.82 9.35 -1.38
CA ALA A 26 24.26 8.23 -0.62
C ALA A 26 24.28 8.57 0.88
N LEU A 27 23.24 8.17 1.62
CA LEU A 27 23.21 8.28 3.08
C LEU A 27 24.26 7.34 3.68
N LEU A 28 24.90 7.72 4.80
CA LEU A 28 25.98 6.91 5.40
C LEU A 28 25.52 5.48 5.76
N SER A 29 24.25 5.28 6.13
CA SER A 29 23.68 3.94 6.37
C SER A 29 23.53 3.11 5.08
N ARG A 30 23.28 3.72 3.91
CA ARG A 30 23.29 2.96 2.64
C ARG A 30 24.72 2.59 2.21
N VAL A 31 25.72 3.32 2.68
CA VAL A 31 27.14 2.89 2.58
C VAL A 31 27.42 1.74 3.55
N GLU A 32 26.86 1.76 4.77
CA GLU A 32 26.91 0.66 5.73
C GLU A 32 26.30 -0.62 5.16
N GLU A 33 25.06 -0.56 4.66
CA GLU A 33 24.37 -1.68 4.01
C GLU A 33 25.21 -2.26 2.87
N VAL A 34 25.75 -1.45 1.96
CA VAL A 34 26.60 -1.92 0.84
C VAL A 34 27.91 -2.57 1.31
N LEU A 35 28.49 -2.12 2.43
CA LEU A 35 29.68 -2.75 3.01
C LEU A 35 29.33 -4.06 3.74
N LEU A 36 28.18 -4.12 4.42
CA LEU A 36 27.67 -5.32 5.08
C LEU A 36 27.20 -6.39 4.08
N GLU A 37 26.56 -6.00 2.97
CA GLU A 37 26.20 -6.85 1.83
C GLU A 37 27.44 -7.56 1.25
N ASP A 38 28.60 -6.90 1.22
CA ASP A 38 29.88 -7.49 0.82
C ASP A 38 30.71 -8.04 2.02
N GLY A 39 30.19 -8.01 3.25
CA GLY A 39 30.86 -8.58 4.43
C GLY A 39 32.16 -7.87 4.84
N ILE A 40 32.17 -6.53 4.79
CA ILE A 40 33.29 -5.66 5.18
C ILE A 40 32.86 -4.79 6.36
N ALA A 41 33.53 -4.94 7.51
CA ALA A 41 33.34 -4.06 8.67
C ALA A 41 34.39 -2.93 8.69
N PRO A 42 34.10 -1.73 9.25
CA PRO A 42 35.08 -0.65 9.40
C PRO A 42 36.34 -1.08 10.14
N GLN A 43 36.18 -1.98 11.11
CA GLN A 43 37.25 -2.45 11.98
C GLN A 43 38.24 -3.37 11.22
N ASP A 44 37.80 -4.04 10.14
CA ASP A 44 38.67 -4.79 9.21
C ASP A 44 39.69 -3.87 8.51
N LEU A 45 39.34 -2.59 8.39
CA LEU A 45 40.14 -1.53 7.79
C LEU A 45 40.82 -0.64 8.83
N GLY A 46 40.69 -0.98 10.12
CA GLY A 46 41.31 -0.27 11.24
C GLY A 46 40.64 1.06 11.57
N GLN A 47 39.33 1.20 11.28
CA GLN A 47 38.51 2.37 11.58
C GLN A 47 37.49 2.03 12.66
N GLU A 48 37.14 3.00 13.51
CA GLU A 48 36.23 2.78 14.62
C GLU A 48 34.76 2.74 14.15
N ASP A 49 34.40 3.64 13.23
CA ASP A 49 33.09 3.76 12.61
C ASP A 49 33.17 4.00 11.08
N ILE A 50 32.01 4.07 10.43
CA ILE A 50 31.89 4.25 8.98
C ILE A 50 32.20 5.69 8.57
N GLN A 51 31.93 6.67 9.45
CA GLN A 51 32.30 8.06 9.17
C GLN A 51 33.83 8.19 9.07
N SER A 52 34.58 7.66 10.04
CA SER A 52 36.06 7.61 10.00
C SER A 52 36.57 6.87 8.76
N LEU A 53 35.92 5.78 8.36
CA LEU A 53 36.27 5.06 7.13
C LEU A 53 36.08 5.90 5.87
N MET A 54 35.00 6.66 5.76
CA MET A 54 34.76 7.56 4.63
C MET A 54 35.68 8.80 4.69
N GLU A 55 35.99 9.33 5.87
CA GLU A 55 36.97 10.41 6.08
C GLU A 55 38.41 9.97 5.73
N ALA A 56 38.73 8.69 5.85
CA ALA A 56 40.02 8.11 5.48
C ALA A 56 40.22 7.86 3.96
N LEU A 57 39.20 8.15 3.13
CA LEU A 57 39.15 7.92 1.67
C LEU A 57 38.88 9.20 0.83
N PRO A 58 39.49 10.37 1.15
CA PRO A 58 39.18 11.63 0.48
C PRO A 58 39.57 11.68 -1.01
N GLU A 59 40.34 10.70 -1.50
CA GLU A 59 40.71 10.56 -2.91
C GLU A 59 39.54 10.26 -3.88
N PHE A 60 38.42 9.75 -3.35
CA PHE A 60 37.20 9.49 -4.13
C PHE A 60 35.90 9.64 -3.30
N VAL A 61 35.95 9.87 -1.99
CA VAL A 61 34.77 10.14 -1.17
C VAL A 61 34.74 11.60 -0.73
N ARG A 62 33.68 12.31 -1.09
CA ARG A 62 33.35 13.64 -0.55
C ARG A 62 32.19 13.51 0.43
N LEU A 63 32.47 13.68 1.72
CA LEU A 63 31.45 13.73 2.76
C LEU A 63 30.75 15.10 2.80
N THR A 64 29.48 15.07 3.15
CA THR A 64 28.61 16.25 3.33
C THR A 64 27.74 16.05 4.57
N VAL A 65 27.90 16.92 5.56
CA VAL A 65 27.17 16.88 6.84
C VAL A 65 26.05 17.91 6.82
N PHE A 66 24.82 17.48 7.08
CA PHE A 66 23.63 18.32 7.08
C PHE A 66 23.11 18.61 8.50
N LYS A 67 22.28 19.65 8.63
CA LYS A 67 21.51 19.88 9.87
C LYS A 67 20.61 18.67 10.15
N LYS A 68 20.28 18.44 11.43
CA LYS A 68 19.75 17.17 11.98
C LYS A 68 20.78 16.01 12.03
N GLY A 69 22.07 16.27 11.77
CA GLY A 69 23.15 15.27 11.99
C GLY A 69 23.28 14.20 10.90
N ARG A 70 22.54 14.31 9.78
CA ARG A 70 22.65 13.37 8.66
C ARG A 70 23.99 13.57 7.94
N VAL A 71 24.70 12.47 7.69
CA VAL A 71 25.95 12.46 6.92
C VAL A 71 25.71 11.72 5.61
N TYR A 72 26.11 12.32 4.49
CA TYR A 72 26.03 11.73 3.16
C TYR A 72 27.42 11.66 2.52
N ALA A 73 27.69 10.54 1.85
CA ALA A 73 28.89 10.33 1.04
C ALA A 73 28.57 10.54 -0.45
N THR A 74 29.41 11.31 -1.15
CA THR A 74 29.37 11.44 -2.61
C THR A 74 30.62 10.80 -3.20
N ILE A 75 30.47 9.84 -4.10
CA ILE A 75 31.62 9.19 -4.75
C ILE A 75 32.02 10.01 -5.97
N VAL A 76 33.22 10.60 -5.93
CA VAL A 76 33.80 11.37 -7.03
C VAL A 76 34.52 10.39 -7.97
N PRO A 77 34.31 10.45 -9.31
CA PRO A 77 35.05 9.62 -10.25
C PRO A 77 36.54 9.94 -10.22
N ASN A 78 37.39 8.93 -10.34
CA ASN A 78 38.84 9.05 -10.19
C ASN A 78 39.57 8.37 -11.36
N GLU A 79 40.05 9.18 -12.30
CA GLU A 79 40.67 8.73 -13.56
C GLU A 79 41.87 7.79 -13.37
N GLU A 80 42.63 7.93 -12.27
CA GLU A 80 43.73 7.00 -11.97
C GLU A 80 43.18 5.62 -11.61
N TYR A 81 42.12 5.57 -10.79
CA TYR A 81 41.52 4.34 -10.28
C TYR A 81 40.70 3.63 -11.35
N ASP A 82 39.95 4.37 -12.17
CA ASP A 82 39.32 3.85 -13.39
C ASP A 82 40.38 3.22 -14.31
N GLY A 83 41.50 3.93 -14.54
CA GLY A 83 42.62 3.42 -15.33
C GLY A 83 43.29 2.17 -14.75
N TYR A 84 43.43 2.04 -13.42
CA TYR A 84 43.92 0.81 -12.78
C TYR A 84 42.94 -0.36 -12.98
N LEU A 85 41.63 -0.11 -12.92
CA LEU A 85 40.59 -1.12 -13.12
C LEU A 85 40.52 -1.61 -14.58
N GLU A 86 40.61 -0.71 -15.56
CA GLU A 86 40.66 -1.07 -16.99
C GLU A 86 41.87 -1.97 -17.30
N ARG A 87 43.07 -1.58 -16.86
CA ARG A 87 44.29 -2.35 -17.07
C ARG A 87 44.24 -3.71 -16.36
N ALA A 88 43.59 -3.79 -15.20
CA ALA A 88 43.35 -5.07 -14.53
C ALA A 88 42.41 -5.97 -15.35
N GLY A 89 41.32 -5.43 -15.90
CA GLY A 89 40.37 -6.17 -16.75
C GLY A 89 41.00 -6.71 -18.03
N GLN A 90 41.75 -5.86 -18.75
CA GLN A 90 42.48 -6.22 -19.98
C GLN A 90 43.46 -7.38 -19.75
N SER A 91 44.07 -7.48 -18.55
CA SER A 91 44.99 -8.58 -18.24
C SER A 91 44.33 -9.97 -18.14
N GLY A 92 43.00 -10.06 -18.16
CA GLY A 92 42.24 -11.32 -18.17
C GLY A 92 41.85 -11.83 -19.56
N SER A 93 41.72 -10.97 -20.57
CA SER A 93 41.13 -11.35 -21.87
C SER A 93 42.05 -12.19 -22.76
N ASP A 94 43.38 -12.04 -22.64
CA ASP A 94 44.36 -12.67 -23.52
C ASP A 94 44.64 -14.17 -23.20
N SER A 95 43.66 -14.89 -22.66
CA SER A 95 43.79 -16.28 -22.18
C SER A 95 43.00 -17.34 -22.98
N ALA A 96 42.48 -16.98 -24.16
CA ALA A 96 41.84 -17.92 -25.09
C ALA A 96 42.09 -17.57 -26.58
N GLY A 97 43.18 -18.08 -27.18
CA GLY A 97 43.44 -17.87 -28.62
C GLY A 97 44.79 -18.36 -29.18
N GLU A 98 44.84 -19.61 -29.63
CA GLU A 98 45.78 -20.20 -30.61
C GLU A 98 47.33 -20.08 -30.44
N LYS A 99 48.08 -20.73 -31.34
CA LYS A 99 49.54 -20.93 -31.27
C LYS A 99 50.28 -20.18 -32.38
N GLY A 100 51.16 -19.23 -32.04
CA GLY A 100 51.95 -18.46 -33.02
C GLY A 100 53.40 -18.14 -32.61
N SER A 101 54.36 -18.75 -33.29
CA SER A 101 55.79 -18.37 -33.47
C SER A 101 56.53 -17.50 -32.42
N LYS A 102 57.46 -18.14 -31.70
CA LYS A 102 58.80 -17.66 -31.25
C LYS A 102 59.09 -16.12 -31.25
N SER A 103 59.18 -15.51 -30.05
CA SER A 103 60.37 -14.75 -29.63
C SER A 103 60.37 -14.43 -28.12
N LYS A 104 61.57 -14.33 -27.50
CA LYS A 104 61.88 -13.95 -26.10
C LYS A 104 63.43 -13.94 -25.96
N PRO A 105 64.07 -13.36 -24.91
CA PRO A 105 63.59 -12.29 -24.01
C PRO A 105 64.69 -11.28 -23.57
N TRP A 106 64.60 -9.96 -23.88
CA TRP A 106 65.11 -8.93 -22.94
C TRP A 106 64.64 -7.49 -23.25
N LYS A 107 63.73 -6.95 -22.41
CA LYS A 107 63.70 -5.54 -21.97
C LYS A 107 62.57 -5.34 -20.94
N ARG A 108 62.83 -5.69 -19.68
CA ARG A 108 62.00 -5.19 -18.56
C ARG A 108 62.19 -3.67 -18.47
N ARG A 109 61.18 -2.88 -18.84
CA ARG A 109 61.08 -1.49 -18.35
C ARG A 109 60.42 -1.54 -16.97
N LYS A 110 61.12 -1.03 -15.95
CA LYS A 110 60.75 -1.19 -14.54
C LYS A 110 59.72 -0.13 -14.13
N GLY A 111 58.46 -0.33 -14.52
CA GLY A 111 57.30 0.40 -13.99
C GLY A 111 56.68 -0.40 -12.85
N SER A 112 56.63 0.20 -11.67
CA SER A 112 56.30 -0.48 -10.41
C SER A 112 54.82 -0.36 -10.02
N HIS A 113 54.16 -1.52 -9.98
CA HIS A 113 53.20 -1.84 -8.90
C HIS A 113 51.84 -1.11 -8.91
N ASP A 114 51.18 -1.01 -10.07
CA ASP A 114 49.72 -0.80 -10.16
C ASP A 114 49.00 -1.71 -9.12
N PRO A 115 48.18 -1.16 -8.22
CA PRO A 115 47.48 -1.95 -7.21
C PRO A 115 46.39 -2.81 -7.87
N LYS A 116 46.30 -4.08 -7.46
CA LYS A 116 45.12 -4.91 -7.78
C LYS A 116 44.04 -4.68 -6.71
N PRO A 117 42.75 -4.66 -7.07
CA PRO A 117 41.68 -4.53 -6.09
C PRO A 117 41.68 -5.79 -5.19
N THR A 118 41.95 -5.59 -3.90
CA THR A 118 41.98 -6.65 -2.88
C THR A 118 40.86 -6.43 -1.88
N LYS A 119 39.91 -7.38 -1.81
CA LYS A 119 38.87 -7.37 -0.79
C LYS A 119 39.50 -7.35 0.60
N PRO A 120 39.04 -6.50 1.54
CA PRO A 120 39.46 -6.57 2.94
C PRO A 120 39.22 -7.97 3.50
N ARG A 121 40.14 -8.46 4.34
CA ARG A 121 39.94 -9.74 5.03
C ARG A 121 39.23 -9.46 6.35
N HIS A 122 38.03 -10.02 6.51
CA HIS A 122 37.29 -9.91 7.75
C HIS A 122 38.09 -10.43 8.95
N VAL A 123 38.05 -9.69 10.06
CA VAL A 123 38.71 -10.01 11.32
C VAL A 123 37.62 -10.26 12.35
N GLU A 124 37.24 -11.52 12.52
CA GLU A 124 36.34 -11.95 13.60
C GLU A 124 36.89 -11.47 14.95
N LYS A 125 36.22 -10.48 15.54
CA LYS A 125 36.44 -10.09 16.93
C LYS A 125 35.75 -11.14 17.79
N ALA A 126 36.55 -11.98 18.46
CA ALA A 126 36.02 -12.93 19.44
C ALA A 126 35.09 -12.21 20.43
N GLU A 127 33.91 -12.80 20.66
CA GLU A 127 32.91 -12.22 21.55
C GLU A 127 33.52 -11.96 22.94
N ALA A 128 33.26 -10.76 23.47
CA ALA A 128 33.62 -10.45 24.84
C ALA A 128 32.68 -11.23 25.77
N LYS A 129 33.10 -12.44 26.16
CA LYS A 129 32.47 -13.24 27.21
C LYS A 129 32.19 -12.31 28.41
N PRO A 130 30.94 -12.19 28.89
CA PRO A 130 30.57 -11.15 29.84
C PRO A 130 31.37 -11.29 31.14
N GLU A 131 31.98 -10.19 31.57
CA GLU A 131 32.49 -10.07 32.93
C GLU A 131 31.31 -10.04 33.92
N PRO A 132 31.44 -10.68 35.09
CA PRO A 132 30.40 -10.63 36.12
C PRO A 132 30.28 -9.21 36.69
N ALA A 133 29.05 -8.82 37.03
CA ALA A 133 28.79 -7.57 37.73
C ALA A 133 29.45 -7.56 39.13
N PRO A 134 29.88 -6.40 39.65
CA PRO A 134 30.51 -6.31 40.97
C PRO A 134 29.53 -6.65 42.10
N GLU A 135 30.05 -7.33 43.13
CA GLU A 135 29.30 -7.68 44.34
C GLU A 135 29.00 -6.45 45.21
N PRO A 136 27.86 -6.39 45.93
CA PRO A 136 27.57 -5.36 46.92
C PRO A 136 28.35 -5.58 48.22
N GLU A 137 28.55 -4.51 48.99
CA GLU A 137 29.32 -4.54 50.25
C GLU A 137 28.74 -5.46 51.33
N ALA A 138 29.63 -6.17 52.03
CA ALA A 138 29.27 -7.00 53.17
C ALA A 138 29.10 -6.17 54.46
N ALA A 139 27.98 -6.34 55.14
CA ALA A 139 27.72 -5.77 56.47
C ALA A 139 27.61 -6.89 57.53
N ALA A 140 28.40 -6.74 58.60
CA ALA A 140 28.60 -7.57 59.79
C ALA A 140 27.60 -8.72 60.14
N GLU A 141 28.16 -9.86 60.54
CA GLU A 141 27.48 -10.89 61.36
C GLU A 141 27.03 -10.33 62.73
N PRO A 142 26.08 -11.01 63.40
CA PRO A 142 26.54 -11.92 64.46
C PRO A 142 25.86 -13.31 64.53
N GLU A 143 26.62 -14.25 65.09
CA GLU A 143 26.27 -15.56 65.67
C GLU A 143 25.10 -15.58 66.70
N PRO A 144 24.67 -16.74 67.26
CA PRO A 144 24.87 -18.16 66.89
C PRO A 144 23.60 -19.06 66.99
N ALA A 145 23.67 -20.32 66.54
CA ALA A 145 23.18 -21.53 67.26
C ALA A 145 23.44 -22.83 66.46
N SER A 146 23.63 -23.96 67.14
CA SER A 146 24.13 -25.22 66.54
C SER A 146 23.17 -26.41 66.63
N ALA A 147 23.43 -27.41 65.77
CA ALA A 147 23.07 -28.84 65.84
C ALA A 147 21.65 -29.28 65.42
N PRO A 148 21.47 -30.54 64.94
CA PRO A 148 22.41 -31.37 64.17
C PRO A 148 21.78 -32.03 62.91
N GLU A 149 22.60 -32.71 62.10
CA GLU A 149 22.14 -33.67 61.07
C GLU A 149 21.40 -34.88 61.70
N PRO A 150 20.58 -35.59 60.89
CA PRO A 150 21.05 -36.92 60.47
C PRO A 150 20.82 -37.23 58.97
N GLY A 151 21.45 -38.30 58.51
CA GLY A 151 21.33 -38.85 57.15
C GLY A 151 20.02 -39.64 56.87
N PRO A 152 19.88 -40.22 55.67
CA PRO A 152 18.59 -40.65 55.12
C PRO A 152 18.20 -42.10 55.42
N GLU A 153 16.92 -42.33 55.74
CA GLU A 153 16.23 -43.63 55.56
C GLU A 153 14.81 -43.43 55.00
N THR A 154 14.26 -44.51 54.43
CA THR A 154 13.01 -44.59 53.67
C THR A 154 11.74 -44.78 54.52
N VAL A 155 10.60 -44.18 54.13
CA VAL A 155 9.24 -44.77 54.26
C VAL A 155 8.35 -44.34 53.07
N THR A 156 7.35 -45.15 52.74
CA THR A 156 6.42 -45.08 51.59
C THR A 156 5.23 -44.12 51.75
N VAL A 157 4.60 -43.75 50.62
CA VAL A 157 3.28 -43.10 50.49
C VAL A 157 2.50 -43.83 49.36
N PRO A 158 1.17 -44.06 49.45
CA PRO A 158 0.51 -45.17 48.72
C PRO A 158 -0.09 -44.87 47.34
N GLU A 159 -0.51 -45.96 46.70
CA GLU A 159 -1.05 -46.15 45.35
C GLU A 159 -2.59 -45.90 45.21
N PRO A 160 -3.06 -45.40 44.06
CA PRO A 160 -4.43 -45.59 43.57
C PRO A 160 -4.53 -46.70 42.49
N GLU A 161 -5.63 -47.46 42.49
CA GLU A 161 -5.81 -48.68 41.69
C GLU A 161 -5.87 -48.46 40.14
N PRO A 162 -5.50 -49.48 39.32
CA PRO A 162 -5.36 -49.34 37.87
C PRO A 162 -6.66 -49.58 37.06
N VAL A 163 -6.78 -48.87 35.93
CA VAL A 163 -7.81 -49.11 34.90
C VAL A 163 -7.25 -50.04 33.80
N PRO A 164 -7.97 -51.11 33.37
CA PRO A 164 -7.44 -52.11 32.43
C PRO A 164 -7.42 -51.67 30.96
N ALA A 165 -6.58 -52.35 30.17
CA ALA A 165 -6.29 -52.06 28.75
C ALA A 165 -7.35 -52.60 27.74
N PRO A 166 -7.43 -52.04 26.51
CA PRO A 166 -8.38 -52.46 25.48
C PRO A 166 -7.93 -53.70 24.68
N ALA A 167 -8.90 -54.35 24.00
CA ALA A 167 -8.72 -55.49 23.12
C ALA A 167 -9.51 -55.31 21.78
N PRO A 168 -9.15 -56.02 20.67
CA PRO A 168 -9.56 -55.65 19.30
C PRO A 168 -10.88 -56.27 18.79
N ALA A 169 -11.33 -55.78 17.62
CA ALA A 169 -12.63 -56.06 17.00
C ALA A 169 -12.65 -57.15 15.92
N PRO A 170 -13.85 -57.61 15.50
CA PRO A 170 -14.10 -58.11 14.14
C PRO A 170 -15.33 -57.46 13.44
N GLN A 171 -15.53 -57.80 12.16
CA GLN A 171 -16.49 -57.17 11.20
C GLN A 171 -17.87 -57.84 11.15
N PRO A 172 -18.87 -57.18 10.51
CA PRO A 172 -20.05 -57.82 9.91
C PRO A 172 -20.13 -57.64 8.37
N SER A 173 -20.88 -58.51 7.67
CA SER A 173 -21.34 -58.38 6.27
C SER A 173 -22.67 -59.20 6.09
N PRO A 174 -23.31 -59.36 4.89
CA PRO A 174 -24.58 -58.70 4.59
C PRO A 174 -25.75 -59.64 4.18
N ALA A 175 -26.98 -59.10 4.03
CA ALA A 175 -28.08 -59.71 3.29
C ALA A 175 -29.19 -58.69 2.91
N ASP A 176 -29.94 -58.99 1.85
CA ASP A 176 -31.13 -58.27 1.34
C ASP A 176 -32.45 -58.79 1.96
N GLU A 177 -33.50 -57.97 1.98
CA GLU A 177 -34.74 -58.17 1.18
C GLU A 177 -35.89 -57.19 1.55
N THR A 178 -36.57 -56.68 0.53
CA THR A 178 -37.94 -56.09 0.57
C THR A 178 -38.92 -57.15 -0.02
N PRO A 179 -40.27 -56.99 -0.10
CA PRO A 179 -41.10 -55.78 0.01
C PRO A 179 -42.49 -55.92 0.70
N LYS A 180 -43.22 -54.79 0.88
CA LYS A 180 -44.56 -54.57 0.24
C LYS A 180 -45.27 -53.25 0.59
N GLU A 181 -45.80 -52.64 -0.47
CA GLU A 181 -46.89 -51.66 -0.54
C GLU A 181 -48.28 -52.39 -0.66
N PRO A 182 -49.47 -51.75 -0.86
CA PRO A 182 -49.78 -50.30 -0.98
C PRO A 182 -51.07 -49.81 -0.22
N ASN A 183 -51.42 -48.53 -0.45
CA ASN A 183 -52.77 -48.00 -0.74
C ASN A 183 -53.78 -47.62 0.37
N GLY A 184 -54.46 -46.47 0.17
CA GLY A 184 -55.90 -46.29 0.50
C GLY A 184 -56.30 -45.08 1.38
N PRO A 185 -57.16 -44.14 0.91
CA PRO A 185 -57.59 -42.96 1.69
C PRO A 185 -59.11 -42.85 1.97
N GLN A 186 -59.49 -42.10 3.02
CA GLN A 186 -60.72 -41.28 3.23
C GLN A 186 -60.62 -40.63 4.64
N VAL A 187 -61.03 -39.41 5.02
CA VAL A 187 -62.03 -38.37 4.61
C VAL A 187 -63.19 -38.26 5.62
N GLU A 188 -63.55 -37.01 6.00
CA GLU A 188 -64.72 -36.60 6.82
C GLU A 188 -64.78 -37.06 8.30
N ALA A 189 -65.50 -36.41 9.25
CA ALA A 189 -65.99 -35.01 9.37
C ALA A 189 -66.54 -34.75 10.81
N THR A 190 -66.56 -33.49 11.26
CA THR A 190 -67.41 -32.91 12.35
C THR A 190 -67.39 -33.53 13.78
N GLY A 191 -67.62 -32.79 14.88
CA GLY A 191 -67.72 -31.34 15.08
C GLY A 191 -68.34 -30.92 16.42
N ALA A 192 -68.03 -29.69 16.85
CA ALA A 192 -68.82 -28.78 17.71
C ALA A 192 -68.90 -28.94 19.26
N GLU A 193 -69.30 -27.81 19.87
CA GLU A 193 -69.60 -27.47 21.29
C GLU A 193 -68.39 -27.24 22.24
N THR A 194 -68.06 -26.02 22.69
CA THR A 194 -68.79 -25.07 23.60
C THR A 194 -68.70 -25.56 25.07
N ARG A 195 -68.17 -24.84 26.06
CA ARG A 195 -68.02 -23.38 26.39
C ARG A 195 -66.71 -23.19 27.23
N GLU A 196 -66.19 -22.05 27.72
CA GLU A 196 -66.54 -20.61 27.82
C GLU A 196 -65.22 -19.78 27.94
N GLN A 197 -65.26 -18.45 28.17
CA GLN A 197 -64.13 -17.56 28.48
C GLN A 197 -64.49 -16.50 29.53
N PRO A 198 -63.49 -15.92 30.23
CA PRO A 198 -63.27 -14.46 30.09
C PRO A 198 -61.80 -14.08 29.81
N ALA A 199 -61.60 -12.87 29.29
CA ALA A 199 -60.32 -12.24 28.87
C ALA A 199 -60.03 -10.98 29.73
N PRO A 200 -58.99 -10.13 29.51
CA PRO A 200 -57.86 -10.14 28.54
C PRO A 200 -56.49 -10.29 29.27
N GLU A 201 -55.26 -10.15 28.72
CA GLU A 201 -54.69 -9.23 27.70
C GLU A 201 -53.59 -9.86 26.80
N THR A 202 -53.25 -9.14 25.73
CA THR A 202 -52.34 -9.46 24.61
C THR A 202 -50.84 -9.16 24.94
N PRO A 203 -49.80 -9.60 24.17
CA PRO A 203 -49.73 -9.53 22.70
C PRO A 203 -49.01 -10.67 21.92
N ALA A 204 -48.94 -10.46 20.60
CA ALA A 204 -48.00 -11.04 19.62
C ALA A 204 -48.18 -12.51 19.17
N SER A 205 -48.89 -12.70 18.05
CA SER A 205 -48.30 -13.32 16.84
C SER A 205 -49.15 -13.03 15.60
N SER A 206 -48.51 -12.77 14.46
CA SER A 206 -49.17 -12.52 13.16
C SER A 206 -48.41 -13.23 12.04
N GLY A 207 -48.66 -14.53 11.88
CA GLY A 207 -48.11 -15.32 10.78
C GLY A 207 -48.86 -15.05 9.48
N ILE A 208 -48.32 -14.17 8.63
CA ILE A 208 -48.80 -13.99 7.25
C ILE A 208 -48.18 -15.09 6.39
N ASN A 209 -49.01 -15.88 5.72
CA ASN A 209 -48.56 -16.92 4.78
C ASN A 209 -49.01 -16.51 3.36
N LEU A 210 -48.06 -16.13 2.51
CA LEU A 210 -48.30 -15.57 1.18
C LEU A 210 -47.96 -16.59 0.09
N THR A 211 -48.99 -17.19 -0.52
CA THR A 211 -48.84 -17.97 -1.74
C THR A 211 -48.77 -17.04 -2.93
N ILE A 212 -47.57 -16.85 -3.50
CA ILE A 212 -47.39 -16.09 -4.74
C ILE A 212 -47.51 -17.04 -5.92
N THR A 213 -48.57 -16.87 -6.71
CA THR A 213 -48.69 -17.46 -8.04
C THR A 213 -48.15 -16.45 -9.05
N TYR A 214 -47.19 -16.85 -9.89
CA TYR A 214 -46.58 -15.99 -10.90
C TYR A 214 -47.02 -16.43 -12.30
N ASP A 215 -47.71 -15.54 -13.03
CA ASP A 215 -48.03 -15.71 -14.45
C ASP A 215 -47.23 -14.67 -15.25
N PRO A 216 -46.27 -15.09 -16.11
CA PRO A 216 -45.33 -14.18 -16.75
C PRO A 216 -45.87 -13.44 -18.00
N TYR A 217 -47.18 -13.45 -18.28
CA TYR A 217 -47.73 -12.95 -19.55
C TYR A 217 -48.69 -11.75 -19.47
N GLU A 218 -49.20 -11.35 -18.31
CA GLU A 218 -50.18 -10.23 -18.23
C GLU A 218 -49.58 -8.86 -18.61
N ASP A 219 -48.34 -8.56 -18.22
CA ASP A 219 -47.73 -7.22 -18.41
C ASP A 219 -47.48 -6.87 -19.90
N MET A 220 -47.31 -7.86 -20.79
CA MET A 220 -46.94 -7.58 -22.19
C MET A 220 -48.08 -7.04 -23.06
N GLU A 221 -49.35 -7.28 -22.73
CA GLU A 221 -50.47 -6.68 -23.50
C GLU A 221 -50.70 -5.20 -23.15
N ALA A 222 -50.30 -4.76 -21.95
CA ALA A 222 -50.47 -3.38 -21.50
C ALA A 222 -49.56 -2.39 -22.25
N ASP A 223 -48.25 -2.68 -22.32
CA ASP A 223 -47.27 -1.79 -22.97
C ASP A 223 -47.48 -1.70 -24.49
N LEU A 224 -47.90 -2.78 -25.14
CA LEU A 224 -48.22 -2.80 -26.56
C LEU A 224 -49.45 -1.93 -26.91
N ALA A 225 -50.38 -1.74 -25.98
CA ALA A 225 -51.50 -0.81 -26.16
C ALA A 225 -51.10 0.66 -25.97
N ALA A 226 -50.19 0.95 -25.03
CA ALA A 226 -49.74 2.31 -24.73
C ALA A 226 -48.92 2.96 -25.85
N ALA A 227 -48.09 2.17 -26.56
CA ALA A 227 -47.21 2.67 -27.63
C ALA A 227 -47.95 3.20 -28.88
N ALA A 228 -49.26 2.95 -29.01
CA ALA A 228 -50.02 3.24 -30.22
C ALA A 228 -50.63 4.66 -30.33
N GLN A 229 -50.53 5.51 -29.29
CA GLN A 229 -51.33 6.75 -29.21
C GLN A 229 -50.56 8.04 -28.83
N ALA A 230 -49.40 8.31 -29.44
CA ALA A 230 -48.74 9.62 -29.31
C ALA A 230 -47.92 10.07 -30.54
N GLN A 231 -48.51 10.89 -31.43
CA GLN A 231 -47.78 11.69 -32.43
C GLN A 231 -48.30 13.14 -32.48
N PRO A 232 -47.51 14.13 -32.05
CA PRO A 232 -47.79 15.55 -32.29
C PRO A 232 -47.23 16.01 -33.64
N THR A 233 -48.07 16.66 -34.47
CA THR A 233 -47.66 17.24 -35.77
C THR A 233 -46.96 18.59 -35.64
N ALA A 234 -45.93 18.83 -36.45
CA ALA A 234 -45.18 20.09 -36.47
C ALA A 234 -45.89 21.22 -37.27
N PRO A 235 -45.79 22.50 -36.84
CA PRO A 235 -46.27 23.66 -37.60
C PRO A 235 -45.17 24.30 -38.48
N THR A 236 -45.56 24.93 -39.59
CA THR A 236 -44.68 25.62 -40.55
C THR A 236 -44.85 27.15 -40.52
N PRO A 237 -43.77 27.96 -40.52
CA PRO A 237 -43.81 29.39 -40.83
C PRO A 237 -43.37 29.70 -42.28
N ALA A 238 -43.81 30.84 -42.82
CA ALA A 238 -43.49 31.32 -44.17
C ALA A 238 -42.49 32.50 -44.19
N ALA A 239 -41.87 32.77 -45.35
CA ALA A 239 -41.04 33.96 -45.62
C ALA A 239 -41.87 35.03 -46.38
N ALA A 240 -41.42 36.25 -46.72
CA ALA A 240 -40.09 36.90 -46.76
C ALA A 240 -40.30 38.45 -46.62
N PRO A 241 -39.35 39.39 -46.86
CA PRO A 241 -37.92 39.29 -47.24
C PRO A 241 -36.97 40.19 -46.39
N ALA A 242 -35.73 40.40 -46.84
CA ALA A 242 -34.68 41.15 -46.14
C ALA A 242 -34.46 42.60 -46.64
N PRO A 243 -33.76 43.44 -45.85
CA PRO A 243 -32.91 44.50 -46.42
C PRO A 243 -31.49 44.60 -45.81
N VAL A 244 -30.51 44.66 -46.73
CA VAL A 244 -29.25 45.45 -46.77
C VAL A 244 -28.61 45.97 -45.46
N ALA A 245 -27.31 45.71 -45.30
CA ALA A 245 -26.46 46.24 -44.24
C ALA A 245 -25.63 47.49 -44.64
N PRO A 246 -25.20 48.33 -43.68
CA PRO A 246 -24.06 49.24 -43.82
C PRO A 246 -22.81 48.78 -43.02
N ALA A 247 -21.64 49.28 -43.40
CA ALA A 247 -20.34 49.04 -42.76
C ALA A 247 -20.03 50.08 -41.65
N PRO A 248 -18.99 49.91 -40.80
CA PRO A 248 -18.96 50.48 -39.45
C PRO A 248 -18.21 51.82 -39.29
N THR A 249 -18.46 52.48 -38.16
CA THR A 249 -17.56 53.47 -37.53
C THR A 249 -17.39 53.17 -36.03
N PRO A 250 -16.18 53.33 -35.44
CA PRO A 250 -15.89 52.88 -34.08
C PRO A 250 -16.16 53.95 -33.00
N VAL A 251 -16.59 53.50 -31.81
CA VAL A 251 -16.54 54.28 -30.56
C VAL A 251 -16.07 53.37 -29.43
N SER A 252 -15.13 53.85 -28.61
CA SER A 252 -14.47 53.06 -27.56
C SER A 252 -15.39 52.71 -26.38
N ALA A 253 -15.19 51.53 -25.80
CA ALA A 253 -15.89 51.10 -24.59
C ALA A 253 -15.23 51.60 -23.31
N PRO A 254 -16.00 51.97 -22.27
CA PRO A 254 -15.61 51.84 -20.87
C PRO A 254 -15.88 50.39 -20.39
N ALA A 255 -15.00 49.83 -19.57
CA ALA A 255 -15.09 48.43 -19.13
C ALA A 255 -15.91 48.25 -17.84
N PRO A 256 -16.69 47.15 -17.72
CA PRO A 256 -17.17 46.63 -16.44
C PRO A 256 -16.43 45.34 -16.00
N ALA A 257 -16.43 45.14 -14.68
CA ALA A 257 -16.00 43.98 -13.87
C ALA A 257 -15.59 42.65 -14.55
N ALA A 258 -14.49 42.05 -14.03
CA ALA A 258 -14.06 40.71 -14.39
C ALA A 258 -15.00 39.61 -13.85
N ALA A 259 -15.24 38.59 -14.67
CA ALA A 259 -15.84 37.31 -14.25
C ALA A 259 -14.76 36.36 -13.68
N PRO A 260 -15.12 35.37 -12.83
CA PRO A 260 -14.16 34.46 -12.23
C PRO A 260 -13.47 33.55 -13.27
N THR A 261 -12.18 33.29 -13.06
CA THR A 261 -11.35 32.46 -13.93
C THR A 261 -11.76 30.98 -13.85
N PRO A 262 -11.99 30.27 -14.98
CA PRO A 262 -12.15 28.81 -14.95
C PRO A 262 -10.84 28.10 -14.62
N ALA A 263 -10.94 26.92 -14.00
CA ALA A 263 -9.78 26.10 -13.63
C ALA A 263 -8.95 25.65 -14.85
N PRO A 264 -7.62 25.46 -14.71
CA PRO A 264 -6.76 25.10 -15.83
C PRO A 264 -6.99 23.65 -16.29
N ASN A 265 -7.31 23.48 -17.57
CA ASN A 265 -7.38 22.16 -18.21
C ASN A 265 -5.97 21.55 -18.35
N SER A 266 -5.77 20.36 -17.78
CA SER A 266 -4.51 19.60 -17.86
C SER A 266 -4.23 19.08 -19.27
N GLN A 267 -3.53 19.88 -20.09
CA GLN A 267 -3.08 19.46 -21.41
C GLN A 267 -1.91 18.46 -21.30
N GLN A 268 -2.08 17.27 -21.86
CA GLN A 268 -1.05 16.22 -21.85
C GLN A 268 0.22 16.68 -22.60
N LEU A 269 1.31 16.84 -21.85
CA LEU A 269 2.62 17.20 -22.40
C LEU A 269 3.16 16.07 -23.30
N PRO A 270 3.61 16.34 -24.55
CA PRO A 270 4.18 15.30 -25.39
C PRO A 270 5.50 14.81 -24.78
N HIS A 271 5.57 13.52 -24.44
CA HIS A 271 6.70 12.88 -23.73
C HIS A 271 8.08 13.06 -24.41
N GLN A 272 8.11 13.41 -25.70
CA GLN A 272 9.33 13.66 -26.46
C GLN A 272 10.22 14.74 -25.82
N ASN A 273 11.39 14.33 -25.30
CA ASN A 273 12.42 15.11 -24.60
C ASN A 273 12.25 15.28 -23.06
N LEU A 274 11.33 14.57 -22.41
CA LEU A 274 11.33 14.48 -20.94
C LEU A 274 12.43 13.51 -20.44
N PRO A 275 13.02 13.72 -19.25
CA PRO A 275 13.87 12.72 -18.60
C PRO A 275 13.18 11.37 -18.44
N GLU A 276 13.89 10.29 -18.73
CA GLU A 276 13.51 8.93 -18.35
C GLU A 276 13.93 8.67 -16.90
N ARG A 277 15.23 8.84 -16.60
CA ARG A 277 15.79 8.68 -15.25
C ARG A 277 16.16 10.04 -14.64
N PHE A 278 15.49 10.39 -13.56
CA PHE A 278 15.66 11.69 -12.89
C PHE A 278 17.07 11.82 -12.32
N SER A 279 17.58 10.84 -11.57
CA SER A 279 18.91 10.89 -10.95
C SER A 279 20.06 10.91 -11.97
N GLU A 280 19.83 10.44 -13.20
CA GLU A 280 20.82 10.44 -14.29
C GLU A 280 20.75 11.73 -15.11
N GLU A 281 19.57 12.20 -15.50
CA GLU A 281 19.40 13.31 -16.46
C GLU A 281 19.09 14.68 -15.84
N VAL A 282 18.73 14.74 -14.55
CA VAL A 282 18.46 16.00 -13.84
C VAL A 282 19.63 16.38 -12.93
N HIS A 283 20.10 17.62 -13.04
CA HIS A 283 21.07 18.21 -12.11
C HIS A 283 20.35 18.82 -10.91
N CYS A 284 20.63 18.31 -9.71
CA CYS A 284 20.11 18.86 -8.47
C CYS A 284 21.14 19.80 -7.85
N LYS A 285 20.72 21.02 -7.48
CA LYS A 285 21.55 21.95 -6.70
C LYS A 285 21.61 21.50 -5.24
N ASP A 286 22.76 21.66 -4.60
CA ASP A 286 22.96 21.46 -3.15
C ASP A 286 21.92 22.24 -2.30
N GLU A 287 21.51 23.43 -2.72
CA GLU A 287 20.50 24.28 -2.06
C GLU A 287 19.11 23.62 -1.99
N LEU A 288 18.65 23.05 -3.12
CA LEU A 288 17.33 22.41 -3.23
C LEU A 288 17.34 20.98 -2.68
N LEU A 289 18.47 20.27 -2.78
CA LEU A 289 18.69 19.02 -2.04
C LEU A 289 18.60 19.26 -0.53
N ARG A 290 19.19 20.35 -0.02
CA ARG A 290 19.09 20.74 1.39
C ARG A 290 17.65 21.00 1.84
N VAL A 291 16.78 21.56 0.98
CA VAL A 291 15.34 21.73 1.26
C VAL A 291 14.66 20.36 1.39
N LEU A 292 14.90 19.45 0.43
CA LEU A 292 14.32 18.10 0.44
C LEU A 292 14.80 17.29 1.66
N TYR A 293 16.09 17.28 1.99
CA TYR A 293 16.61 16.62 3.20
C TYR A 293 16.14 17.25 4.53
N GLN A 294 15.58 18.47 4.51
CA GLN A 294 14.98 19.10 5.70
C GLN A 294 13.51 18.71 5.87
N LYS A 295 12.76 18.67 4.75
CA LYS A 295 11.34 18.32 4.67
C LYS A 295 11.09 16.81 4.79
N LEU A 296 11.86 15.96 4.10
CA LEU A 296 11.58 14.53 4.01
C LEU A 296 12.07 13.75 5.26
N PRO A 297 11.49 12.56 5.55
CA PRO A 297 11.89 11.70 6.68
C PRO A 297 13.38 11.33 6.72
N ILE A 298 13.85 10.77 7.84
CA ILE A 298 15.29 10.48 8.07
C ILE A 298 15.77 9.29 7.22
N ASP A 299 14.92 8.27 7.13
CA ASP A 299 14.99 7.05 6.34
C ASP A 299 14.73 7.25 4.83
N ALA A 300 14.14 8.37 4.43
CA ALA A 300 13.80 8.63 3.04
C ALA A 300 15.04 8.93 2.17
N ASP A 301 15.38 7.99 1.28
CA ASP A 301 16.29 8.26 0.15
C ASP A 301 15.61 9.22 -0.83
N VAL A 302 16.07 10.47 -0.80
CA VAL A 302 15.58 11.56 -1.66
C VAL A 302 15.86 11.31 -3.13
N THR A 303 16.96 10.65 -3.49
CA THR A 303 17.30 10.37 -4.89
C THR A 303 16.36 9.32 -5.48
N ARG A 304 16.13 8.22 -4.75
CA ARG A 304 15.17 7.18 -5.08
C ARG A 304 13.73 7.71 -5.10
N THR A 305 13.36 8.53 -4.11
CA THR A 305 12.04 9.18 -4.05
C THR A 305 11.77 9.99 -5.32
N LEU A 306 12.74 10.81 -5.75
CA LEU A 306 12.63 11.63 -6.96
C LEU A 306 12.52 10.79 -8.24
N ASP A 307 13.31 9.73 -8.40
CA ASP A 307 13.20 8.82 -9.54
C ASP A 307 11.83 8.11 -9.59
N GLU A 308 11.39 7.54 -8.46
CA GLU A 308 10.14 6.80 -8.37
C GLU A 308 8.90 7.69 -8.55
N ASP A 309 8.85 8.88 -7.92
CA ASP A 309 7.70 9.79 -8.02
C ASP A 309 7.66 10.50 -9.39
N TRP A 310 8.82 10.82 -9.99
CA TRP A 310 8.91 11.29 -11.37
C TRP A 310 8.34 10.27 -12.37
N ARG A 311 8.69 8.98 -12.20
CA ARG A 311 8.15 7.89 -13.03
C ARG A 311 6.63 7.74 -12.85
N VAL A 312 6.13 7.74 -11.62
CA VAL A 312 4.68 7.69 -11.35
C VAL A 312 3.95 8.86 -12.02
N ALA A 313 4.49 10.08 -11.93
CA ALA A 313 3.86 11.25 -12.55
C ALA A 313 3.88 11.20 -14.09
N ARG A 314 4.95 10.66 -14.70
CA ARG A 314 5.00 10.39 -16.16
C ARG A 314 3.99 9.31 -16.60
N SER A 315 3.77 8.27 -15.82
CA SER A 315 2.77 7.23 -16.12
C SER A 315 1.34 7.75 -15.96
N THR A 316 1.02 8.34 -14.81
CA THR A 316 -0.34 8.72 -14.39
C THR A 316 -0.82 10.08 -14.91
N GLY A 317 0.00 10.75 -15.71
CA GLY A 317 -0.35 12.02 -16.35
C GLY A 317 -0.51 13.21 -15.39
N THR A 318 0.04 13.13 -14.17
CA THR A 318 -0.02 14.20 -13.15
C THR A 318 1.06 15.28 -13.34
N LEU A 319 1.87 15.21 -14.40
CA LEU A 319 2.77 16.29 -14.80
C LEU A 319 2.01 17.55 -15.22
N SER A 320 2.44 18.71 -14.73
CA SER A 320 1.90 20.01 -15.12
C SER A 320 3.00 20.94 -15.69
N GLY A 321 2.59 22.06 -16.29
CA GLY A 321 3.51 23.08 -16.81
C GLY A 321 3.73 23.03 -18.33
N THR A 322 4.99 23.02 -18.76
CA THR A 322 5.42 23.32 -20.13
C THR A 322 6.64 22.49 -20.56
N ARG A 323 6.91 22.39 -21.88
CA ARG A 323 8.04 21.62 -22.44
C ARG A 323 9.44 22.05 -21.95
N SER A 324 9.59 23.21 -21.31
CA SER A 324 10.86 23.69 -20.74
C SER A 324 10.84 23.88 -19.21
N ARG A 325 9.68 23.74 -18.56
CA ARG A 325 9.50 23.80 -17.10
C ARG A 325 8.31 22.92 -16.73
N VAL A 326 8.57 21.79 -16.07
CA VAL A 326 7.58 20.76 -15.70
C VAL A 326 7.54 20.65 -14.19
N THR A 327 6.33 20.55 -13.63
CA THR A 327 6.10 20.33 -12.20
C THR A 327 5.44 18.97 -11.99
N PHE A 328 5.78 18.29 -10.90
CA PHE A 328 5.21 17.01 -10.49
C PHE A 328 5.09 16.92 -8.96
N PRO A 329 4.08 16.19 -8.44
CA PRO A 329 3.92 15.96 -7.01
C PRO A 329 4.86 14.85 -6.51
N LEU A 330 5.33 14.97 -5.27
CA LEU A 330 5.91 13.85 -4.51
C LEU A 330 4.84 13.10 -3.71
N ARG A 331 5.18 11.92 -3.20
CA ARG A 331 4.34 11.12 -2.28
C ARG A 331 4.16 11.74 -0.88
N TYR A 332 4.73 12.91 -0.61
CA TYR A 332 4.69 13.57 0.71
C TYR A 332 3.80 14.80 0.64
N LEU A 333 2.94 14.99 1.65
CA LEU A 333 2.05 16.13 1.80
C LEU A 333 2.69 17.23 2.66
N HIS A 334 2.17 18.45 2.59
CA HIS A 334 2.44 19.48 3.60
C HIS A 334 1.95 19.04 4.99
N GLU A 335 2.48 19.62 6.07
CA GLU A 335 2.07 19.34 7.47
C GLU A 335 0.55 19.50 7.67
N ASP A 336 -0.04 20.55 7.10
CA ASP A 336 -1.49 20.83 7.13
C ASP A 336 -2.34 19.84 6.31
N GLY A 337 -1.73 18.92 5.55
CA GLY A 337 -2.41 18.01 4.62
C GLY A 337 -3.02 18.70 3.40
N SER A 338 -2.68 19.97 3.14
CA SER A 338 -3.28 20.83 2.12
C SER A 338 -3.02 20.40 0.66
N GLY A 339 -1.97 19.61 0.42
CA GLY A 339 -1.57 19.10 -0.89
C GLY A 339 -0.22 18.38 -0.85
N PRO A 340 0.19 17.74 -1.95
CA PRO A 340 1.53 17.15 -2.10
C PRO A 340 2.60 18.22 -2.32
N VAL A 341 3.82 17.94 -1.85
CA VAL A 341 5.03 18.72 -2.14
C VAL A 341 5.25 18.74 -3.66
N GLU A 342 5.36 19.93 -4.23
CA GLU A 342 5.54 20.10 -5.68
C GLU A 342 7.01 20.32 -6.05
N VAL A 343 7.54 19.48 -6.93
CA VAL A 343 8.90 19.59 -7.47
C VAL A 343 8.85 20.09 -8.91
N THR A 344 9.56 21.19 -9.18
CA THR A 344 9.70 21.75 -10.54
C THR A 344 11.07 21.46 -11.12
N ILE A 345 11.13 20.84 -12.30
CA ILE A 345 12.34 20.78 -13.14
C ILE A 345 12.27 21.78 -14.29
N ARG A 346 13.44 22.24 -14.76
CA ARG A 346 13.59 23.16 -15.89
C ARG A 346 14.63 22.63 -16.87
N ARG A 347 14.37 22.72 -18.18
CA ARG A 347 15.34 22.41 -19.23
C ARG A 347 16.32 23.56 -19.39
N THR A 348 17.62 23.28 -19.40
CA THR A 348 18.68 24.26 -19.58
C THR A 348 19.18 24.29 -21.02
N SER A 349 19.54 25.48 -21.53
CA SER A 349 20.10 25.65 -22.88
C SER A 349 21.62 25.44 -22.94
N ARG A 350 22.26 25.36 -21.76
CA ARG A 350 23.65 24.93 -21.58
C ARG A 350 23.62 23.81 -20.53
N PRO A 351 24.08 22.59 -20.84
CA PRO A 351 24.02 21.49 -19.89
C PRO A 351 24.91 21.77 -18.67
N THR A 352 24.42 21.44 -17.48
CA THR A 352 25.12 21.63 -16.21
C THR A 352 25.53 20.26 -15.69
N SER A 353 26.83 20.03 -15.46
CA SER A 353 27.37 18.69 -15.17
C SER A 353 26.98 17.66 -16.25
N GLY A 354 26.98 18.09 -17.54
CA GLY A 354 26.55 17.28 -18.68
C GLY A 354 25.02 17.13 -18.86
N LYS A 355 24.23 17.43 -17.82
CA LYS A 355 22.77 17.22 -17.78
C LYS A 355 21.99 18.36 -18.43
N GLN A 356 20.96 18.04 -19.23
CA GLN A 356 20.10 19.02 -19.92
C GLN A 356 18.93 19.54 -19.07
N TRP A 357 18.66 18.93 -17.92
CA TRP A 357 17.61 19.33 -17.00
C TRP A 357 18.19 19.68 -15.64
N SER A 358 17.55 20.61 -14.94
CA SER A 358 17.92 21.01 -13.58
C SER A 358 16.69 21.06 -12.68
N LEU A 359 16.82 20.54 -11.46
CA LEU A 359 15.89 20.82 -10.36
C LEU A 359 15.87 22.34 -10.13
N ALA A 360 14.68 22.93 -10.20
CA ALA A 360 14.49 24.38 -10.28
C ALA A 360 13.76 24.95 -9.07
N LEU A 361 12.72 24.26 -8.56
CA LEU A 361 11.95 24.67 -7.38
C LEU A 361 11.49 23.45 -6.56
N VAL A 362 11.27 23.66 -5.27
CA VAL A 362 10.51 22.78 -4.36
C VAL A 362 9.49 23.65 -3.63
N ASP A 363 8.21 23.32 -3.70
CA ASP A 363 7.08 24.12 -3.16
C ASP A 363 7.08 25.59 -3.64
N GLY A 364 7.68 25.85 -4.81
CA GLY A 364 7.85 27.20 -5.37
C GLY A 364 9.09 27.97 -4.87
N ASP A 365 9.83 27.48 -3.87
CA ASP A 365 11.13 28.02 -3.43
C ASP A 365 12.25 27.53 -4.37
N ASP A 366 13.18 28.42 -4.74
CA ASP A 366 14.34 28.14 -5.60
C ASP A 366 15.63 27.77 -4.81
N GLY A 367 15.50 27.73 -3.48
CA GLY A 367 16.56 27.44 -2.52
C GLY A 367 17.19 28.69 -1.91
N THR A 368 16.86 29.88 -2.40
CA THR A 368 17.37 31.17 -1.89
C THR A 368 16.52 31.75 -0.75
N GLY A 369 15.35 31.16 -0.46
CA GLY A 369 14.51 31.52 0.67
C GLY A 369 15.25 31.45 2.02
N ALA A 370 15.10 32.50 2.84
CA ALA A 370 15.67 32.54 4.19
C ALA A 370 14.84 31.74 5.24
N VAL A 371 13.66 31.26 4.86
CA VAL A 371 12.68 30.62 5.74
C VAL A 371 12.25 29.28 5.15
N HIS A 372 13.11 28.28 5.30
CA HIS A 372 12.72 26.89 5.08
C HIS A 372 11.95 26.43 6.32
N GLU A 373 10.69 26.06 6.15
CA GLU A 373 9.83 25.56 7.21
C GLU A 373 10.50 24.39 7.95
N GLN A 374 10.64 24.52 9.27
CA GLN A 374 11.48 23.62 10.07
C GLN A 374 10.70 22.38 10.52
N VAL A 375 10.33 21.55 9.54
CA VAL A 375 9.69 20.24 9.71
C VAL A 375 10.41 19.41 10.77
N GLY A 376 9.65 18.67 11.58
CA GLY A 376 10.13 17.89 12.72
C GLY A 376 11.17 16.81 12.38
N LEU A 377 11.64 16.07 13.40
CA LEU A 377 12.59 14.96 13.17
C LEU A 377 12.01 13.87 12.26
N GLU A 378 10.70 13.64 12.32
CA GLU A 378 9.95 12.66 11.54
C GLU A 378 9.88 12.94 10.04
N GLY A 379 10.01 14.19 9.61
CA GLY A 379 9.73 14.60 8.23
C GLY A 379 8.23 14.75 7.94
N LEU A 380 7.94 15.20 6.71
CA LEU A 380 6.60 15.45 6.23
C LEU A 380 5.74 14.18 6.16
N PRO A 381 4.41 14.29 6.34
CA PRO A 381 3.49 13.17 6.19
C PRO A 381 3.54 12.56 4.78
N ALA A 382 3.66 11.24 4.68
CA ALA A 382 3.35 10.53 3.43
C ALA A 382 1.84 10.64 3.10
N ALA A 383 1.52 10.64 1.81
CA ALA A 383 0.16 10.60 1.29
C ALA A 383 -0.49 9.22 1.51
N ASP A 384 -1.82 9.20 1.55
CA ASP A 384 -2.63 7.99 1.63
C ASP A 384 -2.53 7.19 0.32
N GLU A 385 -1.98 5.97 0.38
CA GLU A 385 -1.82 5.11 -0.80
C GLU A 385 -3.08 4.30 -1.16
N GLY A 386 -4.14 4.37 -0.34
CA GLY A 386 -5.40 3.65 -0.53
C GLY A 386 -5.92 3.01 0.77
N ALA A 387 -7.17 2.57 0.78
CA ALA A 387 -7.78 1.85 1.90
C ALA A 387 -7.00 0.58 2.30
N TRP A 388 -6.34 -0.09 1.37
CA TRP A 388 -5.48 -1.25 1.62
C TRP A 388 -4.37 -0.92 2.64
N SER A 389 -3.85 0.31 2.63
CA SER A 389 -2.83 0.76 3.60
C SER A 389 -3.38 0.88 5.03
N ASP A 390 -4.71 0.82 5.21
CA ASP A 390 -5.34 0.72 6.52
C ASP A 390 -5.48 -0.73 7.03
N LEU A 391 -5.31 -1.76 6.19
CA LEU A 391 -5.51 -3.18 6.58
C LEU A 391 -4.44 -3.69 7.56
N ALA A 392 -3.18 -3.31 7.32
CA ALA A 392 -2.02 -3.73 8.09
C ALA A 392 -2.01 -3.15 9.50
N GLY A 393 -1.25 -3.78 10.41
CA GLY A 393 -0.86 -3.21 11.71
C GLY A 393 -0.02 -1.94 11.58
N ALA A 394 0.56 -1.45 12.69
CA ALA A 394 1.79 -0.66 12.54
C ALA A 394 2.84 -1.59 11.89
N PRO A 395 3.67 -1.11 10.94
CA PRO A 395 4.58 -1.99 10.22
C PRO A 395 5.56 -2.65 11.20
N GLN A 396 5.50 -3.98 11.33
CA GLN A 396 6.62 -4.73 11.85
C GLN A 396 7.75 -4.57 10.84
N GLN A 397 8.72 -3.74 11.20
CA GLN A 397 9.84 -3.40 10.34
C GLN A 397 10.80 -4.59 10.22
N ASP A 398 10.51 -5.50 9.28
CA ASP A 398 11.56 -6.27 8.61
C ASP A 398 12.41 -5.26 7.82
N THR A 399 13.48 -4.81 8.46
CA THR A 399 14.40 -3.76 7.99
C THR A 399 15.16 -4.23 6.74
N GLY A 400 14.52 -4.14 5.58
CA GLY A 400 15.10 -4.52 4.28
C GLY A 400 14.07 -4.67 3.15
N SER A 401 12.82 -5.00 3.45
CA SER A 401 11.78 -5.12 2.42
C SER A 401 11.35 -3.74 1.88
N PRO A 402 11.31 -3.52 0.56
CA PRO A 402 10.81 -2.27 0.00
C PRO A 402 9.30 -2.16 0.25
N ALA A 403 8.83 -0.95 0.58
CA ALA A 403 7.40 -0.70 0.78
C ALA A 403 6.60 -1.04 -0.49
N VAL A 404 5.70 -2.02 -0.39
CA VAL A 404 4.79 -2.40 -1.47
C VAL A 404 3.84 -1.22 -1.75
N SER A 405 3.63 -0.92 -3.02
CA SER A 405 2.78 0.18 -3.48
C SER A 405 2.13 -0.20 -4.82
N PRO A 406 0.91 -0.78 -4.81
CA PRO A 406 0.25 -1.31 -6.01
C PRO A 406 0.07 -0.25 -7.11
N LEU A 407 -0.20 0.99 -6.72
CA LEU A 407 -0.24 2.15 -7.63
C LEU A 407 1.10 2.39 -8.34
N ARG A 408 2.21 2.29 -7.59
CA ARG A 408 3.57 2.52 -8.10
C ARG A 408 4.07 1.36 -8.94
N GLU A 409 3.68 0.13 -8.63
CA GLU A 409 3.96 -1.04 -9.46
C GLU A 409 3.25 -0.93 -10.81
N PHE A 410 1.94 -0.65 -10.82
CA PHE A 410 1.19 -0.49 -12.07
C PHE A 410 1.74 0.68 -12.92
N ALA A 411 2.14 1.78 -12.26
CA ALA A 411 2.79 2.92 -12.91
C ALA A 411 4.23 2.67 -13.38
N GLN A 412 4.91 1.63 -12.86
CA GLN A 412 6.20 1.15 -13.38
C GLN A 412 6.01 0.22 -14.58
N PHE A 413 4.94 -0.59 -14.58
CA PHE A 413 4.61 -1.49 -15.67
C PHE A 413 4.16 -0.74 -16.93
N ALA A 414 3.21 0.18 -16.80
CA ALA A 414 2.59 0.86 -17.94
C ALA A 414 2.42 2.38 -17.74
N VAL A 415 2.39 3.11 -18.87
CA VAL A 415 1.84 4.47 -18.94
C VAL A 415 0.31 4.37 -18.92
N ILE A 416 -0.30 4.83 -17.83
CA ILE A 416 -1.75 4.73 -17.55
C ILE A 416 -2.53 5.91 -18.14
N GLY A 417 -1.90 7.08 -18.24
CA GLY A 417 -2.56 8.34 -18.57
C GLY A 417 -3.45 8.87 -17.44
N SER A 418 -4.39 9.76 -17.77
CA SER A 418 -5.29 10.38 -16.82
C SER A 418 -6.23 9.36 -16.17
N TRP A 419 -6.13 9.22 -14.84
CA TRP A 419 -6.99 8.35 -14.04
C TRP A 419 -8.50 8.59 -14.28
N GLU A 420 -8.95 9.85 -14.34
CA GLU A 420 -10.37 10.17 -14.57
C GLU A 420 -10.88 9.57 -15.89
N ARG A 421 -10.11 9.70 -16.99
CA ARG A 421 -10.46 9.11 -18.29
C ARG A 421 -10.43 7.59 -18.21
N THR A 422 -9.33 7.02 -17.70
CA THR A 422 -9.11 5.57 -17.68
C THR A 422 -10.18 4.84 -16.85
N LEU A 423 -10.46 5.34 -15.64
CA LEU A 423 -11.48 4.78 -14.75
C LEU A 423 -12.90 5.10 -15.26
N GLY A 424 -13.10 6.24 -15.91
CA GLY A 424 -14.35 6.55 -16.61
C GLY A 424 -14.69 5.55 -17.70
N THR A 425 -13.71 5.19 -18.55
CA THR A 425 -13.90 4.15 -19.57
C THR A 425 -14.21 2.79 -18.94
N LEU A 426 -13.46 2.38 -17.90
CA LEU A 426 -13.69 1.11 -17.21
C LEU A 426 -15.07 1.04 -16.54
N ALA A 427 -15.46 2.09 -15.80
CA ALA A 427 -16.75 2.18 -15.11
C ALA A 427 -17.96 2.28 -16.06
N THR A 428 -17.77 2.69 -17.31
CA THR A 428 -18.81 2.66 -18.36
C THR A 428 -18.91 1.29 -19.05
N MET A 429 -17.85 0.49 -19.01
CA MET A 429 -17.79 -0.82 -19.66
C MET A 429 -18.18 -1.98 -18.74
N ALA A 430 -17.76 -1.92 -17.47
CA ALA A 430 -18.13 -2.87 -16.43
C ALA A 430 -19.61 -2.71 -16.02
N THR A 431 -20.12 -3.68 -15.27
CA THR A 431 -21.45 -3.61 -14.66
C THR A 431 -21.55 -2.40 -13.71
N PRO A 432 -22.67 -1.63 -13.70
CA PRO A 432 -22.81 -0.46 -12.85
C PRO A 432 -22.69 -0.76 -11.34
N GLU A 433 -21.81 -0.02 -10.66
CA GLU A 433 -21.51 -0.13 -9.23
C GLU A 433 -21.11 1.24 -8.63
N ARG A 434 -21.11 1.36 -7.30
CA ARG A 434 -20.67 2.58 -6.58
C ARG A 434 -19.15 2.59 -6.45
N TRP A 435 -18.50 3.40 -7.28
CA TRP A 435 -17.02 3.45 -7.40
C TRP A 435 -16.35 4.69 -6.76
N ASN A 436 -17.10 5.53 -6.05
CA ASN A 436 -16.62 6.76 -5.41
C ASN A 436 -16.76 6.62 -3.89
N PHE A 437 -15.84 7.19 -3.10
CA PHE A 437 -16.01 7.33 -1.65
C PHE A 437 -17.07 8.41 -1.33
N PRO A 438 -17.69 8.42 -0.14
CA PRO A 438 -18.63 9.45 0.26
C PRO A 438 -18.08 10.88 0.09
N GLY A 439 -18.80 11.70 -0.67
CA GLY A 439 -18.42 13.08 -1.00
C GLY A 439 -17.53 13.23 -2.25
N GLU A 440 -17.03 12.15 -2.85
CA GLU A 440 -16.41 12.19 -4.19
C GLU A 440 -17.48 12.18 -5.29
N GLY A 441 -17.21 12.84 -6.41
CA GLY A 441 -18.17 12.95 -7.51
C GLY A 441 -17.63 13.62 -8.77
N VAL A 442 -18.53 14.04 -9.66
CA VAL A 442 -18.17 14.78 -10.89
C VAL A 442 -17.51 16.11 -10.53
N GLY A 443 -16.30 16.35 -11.03
CA GLY A 443 -15.48 17.51 -10.67
C GLY A 443 -14.67 17.37 -9.37
N GLY A 444 -14.78 16.24 -8.65
CA GLY A 444 -13.92 15.94 -7.51
C GLY A 444 -12.55 15.39 -7.94
N PRO A 445 -11.44 15.74 -7.25
CA PRO A 445 -10.08 15.37 -7.65
C PRO A 445 -9.75 13.87 -7.51
N SER A 446 -10.62 13.10 -6.84
CA SER A 446 -10.46 11.67 -6.56
C SER A 446 -11.64 10.84 -7.12
N ARG A 447 -12.31 11.34 -8.18
CA ARG A 447 -13.41 10.63 -8.82
C ARG A 447 -12.98 9.21 -9.22
N TYR A 448 -13.84 8.22 -8.91
CA TYR A 448 -13.58 6.79 -9.01
C TYR A 448 -12.48 6.26 -8.06
N GLY A 449 -12.32 6.84 -6.86
CA GLY A 449 -11.30 6.46 -5.88
C GLY A 449 -11.26 4.97 -5.55
N ILE A 450 -12.42 4.33 -5.42
CA ILE A 450 -12.57 2.90 -5.09
C ILE A 450 -12.18 2.02 -6.29
N LEU A 451 -12.56 2.41 -7.51
CA LEU A 451 -12.21 1.65 -8.72
C LEU A 451 -10.71 1.77 -9.04
N ARG A 452 -10.09 2.93 -8.77
CA ARG A 452 -8.64 3.11 -8.87
C ARG A 452 -7.91 2.09 -8.00
N GLU A 453 -8.32 2.02 -6.74
CA GLU A 453 -7.76 1.12 -5.74
C GLU A 453 -7.98 -0.35 -6.13
N TYR A 454 -9.22 -0.74 -6.44
CA TYR A 454 -9.58 -2.07 -6.95
C TYR A 454 -8.67 -2.50 -8.11
N LEU A 455 -8.50 -1.62 -9.11
CA LEU A 455 -7.69 -1.91 -10.30
C LEU A 455 -6.20 -2.06 -9.94
N THR A 456 -5.66 -1.21 -9.06
CA THR A 456 -4.25 -1.31 -8.65
C THR A 456 -3.95 -2.56 -7.82
N VAL A 457 -4.80 -2.93 -6.86
CA VAL A 457 -4.60 -4.11 -6.01
C VAL A 457 -4.84 -5.40 -6.81
N THR A 458 -5.82 -5.40 -7.73
CA THR A 458 -6.04 -6.53 -8.65
C THR A 458 -4.88 -6.70 -9.64
N PHE A 459 -4.29 -5.60 -10.14
CA PHE A 459 -3.08 -5.67 -10.95
C PHE A 459 -1.90 -6.29 -10.17
N HIS A 460 -1.66 -5.84 -8.94
CA HIS A 460 -0.61 -6.38 -8.08
C HIS A 460 -0.76 -7.90 -7.87
N ARG A 461 -1.96 -8.37 -7.49
CA ARG A 461 -2.26 -9.80 -7.34
C ARG A 461 -2.14 -10.57 -8.67
N ALA A 462 -2.45 -9.94 -9.80
CA ALA A 462 -2.27 -10.55 -11.12
C ALA A 462 -0.79 -10.64 -11.54
N VAL A 463 0.06 -9.69 -11.16
CA VAL A 463 1.52 -9.78 -11.33
C VAL A 463 2.09 -10.92 -10.48
N GLU A 464 1.75 -10.95 -9.18
CA GLU A 464 2.18 -11.97 -8.24
C GLU A 464 1.81 -13.39 -8.71
N GLN A 465 0.57 -13.59 -9.18
CA GLN A 465 0.09 -14.88 -9.66
C GLN A 465 0.51 -15.22 -11.10
N GLY A 466 1.34 -14.38 -11.75
CA GLY A 466 1.82 -14.61 -13.12
C GLY A 466 0.72 -14.54 -14.19
N ARG A 467 -0.38 -13.80 -13.93
CA ARG A 467 -1.57 -13.70 -14.79
C ARG A 467 -1.57 -12.50 -15.75
N ILE A 468 -0.43 -11.84 -15.90
CA ILE A 468 -0.19 -10.89 -16.99
C ILE A 468 0.22 -11.68 -18.25
N ALA A 469 -0.66 -11.79 -19.23
CA ALA A 469 -0.35 -12.44 -20.50
C ALA A 469 0.43 -11.50 -21.41
N THR A 470 1.50 -11.98 -22.04
CA THR A 470 2.31 -11.25 -23.03
C THR A 470 2.37 -12.01 -24.34
N ALA A 471 2.36 -11.28 -25.45
CA ALA A 471 2.53 -11.84 -26.78
C ALA A 471 3.96 -12.37 -26.99
N THR A 472 4.12 -13.43 -27.78
CA THR A 472 5.43 -14.04 -28.06
C THR A 472 6.38 -13.15 -28.87
N ASP A 473 5.85 -12.10 -29.52
CA ASP A 473 6.58 -11.06 -30.23
C ASP A 473 6.66 -9.73 -29.44
N SER A 474 6.17 -9.70 -28.19
CA SER A 474 6.02 -8.52 -27.34
C SER A 474 5.18 -7.37 -27.94
N SER A 475 4.33 -7.63 -28.95
CA SER A 475 3.47 -6.61 -29.56
C SER A 475 2.27 -6.20 -28.69
N LEU A 476 1.91 -7.03 -27.70
CA LEU A 476 0.75 -6.84 -26.82
C LEU A 476 1.01 -7.46 -25.43
N ALA A 477 0.45 -6.83 -24.41
CA ALA A 477 0.22 -7.47 -23.11
C ALA A 477 -1.23 -7.24 -22.66
N ALA A 478 -1.74 -8.09 -21.77
CA ALA A 478 -3.05 -7.92 -21.16
C ALA A 478 -3.17 -8.62 -19.80
N TYR A 479 -4.13 -8.20 -18.99
CA TYR A 479 -4.62 -8.97 -17.84
C TYR A 479 -6.14 -8.82 -17.71
N ASN A 480 -6.79 -9.81 -17.10
CA ASN A 480 -8.22 -9.75 -16.78
C ASN A 480 -8.42 -8.90 -15.52
N THR A 481 -9.25 -7.86 -15.60
CA THR A 481 -9.49 -6.93 -14.49
C THR A 481 -10.34 -7.51 -13.36
N GLY A 482 -10.95 -8.69 -13.54
CA GLY A 482 -11.91 -9.27 -12.59
C GLY A 482 -13.29 -8.61 -12.60
N LEU A 483 -13.51 -7.63 -13.48
CA LEU A 483 -14.81 -7.00 -13.72
C LEU A 483 -15.50 -7.60 -14.94
N LEU A 484 -16.82 -7.73 -14.85
CA LEU A 484 -17.69 -8.22 -15.92
C LEU A 484 -18.52 -7.08 -16.53
N THR A 485 -18.75 -7.14 -17.84
CA THR A 485 -19.77 -6.30 -18.51
C THR A 485 -21.18 -6.63 -17.99
N PRO A 486 -22.20 -5.78 -18.24
CA PRO A 486 -23.60 -6.12 -17.94
C PRO A 486 -24.11 -7.42 -18.59
N PHE A 487 -23.38 -7.99 -19.55
CA PHE A 487 -23.70 -9.26 -20.21
C PHE A 487 -22.93 -10.46 -19.64
N GLY A 488 -22.09 -10.26 -18.61
CA GLY A 488 -21.30 -11.31 -17.98
C GLY A 488 -19.96 -11.62 -18.67
N GLU A 489 -19.49 -10.76 -19.57
CA GLU A 489 -18.19 -10.95 -20.26
C GLU A 489 -17.03 -10.37 -19.45
N ASP A 490 -15.88 -11.05 -19.45
CA ASP A 490 -14.62 -10.54 -18.88
C ASP A 490 -14.18 -9.20 -19.51
N VAL A 491 -13.81 -8.23 -18.67
CA VAL A 491 -13.15 -6.98 -19.08
C VAL A 491 -11.64 -7.09 -18.89
N TYR A 492 -10.90 -7.10 -20.00
CA TYR A 492 -9.45 -7.15 -20.03
C TYR A 492 -8.85 -5.74 -20.16
N ALA A 493 -7.79 -5.45 -19.44
CA ALA A 493 -6.94 -4.28 -19.68
C ALA A 493 -5.89 -4.65 -20.76
N VAL A 494 -5.79 -3.84 -21.83
CA VAL A 494 -4.96 -4.16 -23.01
C VAL A 494 -3.87 -3.12 -23.21
N PHE A 495 -2.65 -3.58 -23.44
CA PHE A 495 -1.44 -2.77 -23.50
C PHE A 495 -0.71 -2.92 -24.85
N SER A 496 -0.09 -1.83 -25.31
CA SER A 496 0.88 -1.81 -26.40
C SER A 496 2.30 -1.55 -25.84
N PRO A 497 3.38 -2.03 -26.50
CA PRO A 497 4.74 -1.71 -26.10
C PRO A 497 4.99 -0.20 -26.21
N ASN A 498 5.69 0.36 -25.23
CA ASN A 498 6.04 1.77 -25.16
C ASN A 498 7.57 1.97 -25.27
N PHE A 499 7.99 3.13 -25.80
CA PHE A 499 9.40 3.50 -25.88
C PHE A 499 9.83 4.29 -24.63
N GLY A 500 10.98 3.90 -24.08
CA GLY A 500 11.58 4.49 -22.88
C GLY A 500 11.62 3.50 -21.70
N ASP A 501 11.77 4.03 -20.50
CA ASP A 501 11.97 3.26 -19.27
C ASP A 501 10.71 2.61 -18.66
N ILE A 502 9.51 3.03 -19.10
CA ILE A 502 8.22 2.38 -18.78
C ILE A 502 7.84 1.53 -20.00
N PRO A 503 7.83 0.18 -19.91
CA PRO A 503 7.84 -0.70 -21.08
C PRO A 503 6.50 -0.84 -21.80
N TRP A 504 5.38 -0.57 -21.12
CA TRP A 504 4.03 -0.68 -21.72
C TRP A 504 3.28 0.64 -21.70
N LYS A 505 2.22 0.73 -22.50
CA LYS A 505 1.21 1.78 -22.48
C LYS A 505 -0.17 1.14 -22.45
N LEU A 506 -1.04 1.59 -21.57
CA LEU A 506 -2.45 1.19 -21.57
C LEU A 506 -3.13 1.77 -22.82
N ASP A 507 -3.68 0.91 -23.68
CA ASP A 507 -4.48 1.34 -24.83
C ASP A 507 -5.96 1.49 -24.45
N GLY A 508 -6.45 0.67 -23.52
CA GLY A 508 -7.82 0.73 -23.01
C GLY A 508 -8.28 -0.60 -22.43
N PHE A 509 -9.60 -0.80 -22.41
CA PHE A 509 -10.27 -2.00 -21.93
C PHE A 509 -11.08 -2.64 -23.06
N ALA A 510 -11.22 -3.97 -23.06
CA ALA A 510 -11.90 -4.74 -24.09
C ALA A 510 -12.53 -6.02 -23.53
N THR A 511 -13.61 -6.53 -24.15
CA THR A 511 -13.99 -7.95 -24.03
C THR A 511 -13.35 -8.74 -25.17
N ALA A 512 -13.24 -10.07 -25.02
CA ALA A 512 -12.62 -10.92 -26.02
C ALA A 512 -13.33 -10.81 -27.39
N GLY A 513 -12.59 -10.48 -28.45
CA GLY A 513 -13.12 -10.34 -29.82
C GLY A 513 -13.91 -9.06 -30.10
N SER A 514 -14.23 -8.23 -29.10
CA SER A 514 -15.07 -7.04 -29.28
C SER A 514 -14.27 -5.79 -29.65
N GLY A 515 -14.67 -5.14 -30.74
CA GLY A 515 -14.00 -3.96 -31.29
C GLY A 515 -12.55 -4.23 -31.71
N GLU A 516 -11.80 -3.16 -31.98
CA GLU A 516 -10.41 -3.27 -32.44
C GLU A 516 -9.49 -3.90 -31.37
N LEU A 517 -9.59 -3.44 -30.11
CA LEU A 517 -8.75 -3.95 -29.02
C LEU A 517 -9.07 -5.41 -28.66
N GLY A 518 -10.35 -5.81 -28.64
CA GLY A 518 -10.74 -7.18 -28.33
C GLY A 518 -10.43 -8.17 -29.46
N ALA A 519 -10.57 -7.75 -30.72
CA ALA A 519 -10.12 -8.52 -31.87
C ALA A 519 -8.59 -8.69 -31.86
N ARG A 520 -7.83 -7.62 -31.57
CA ARG A 520 -6.36 -7.66 -31.43
C ARG A 520 -5.92 -8.57 -30.27
N LEU A 521 -6.60 -8.51 -29.13
CA LEU A 521 -6.35 -9.36 -27.96
C LEU A 521 -6.41 -10.85 -28.33
N VAL A 522 -7.49 -11.28 -29.00
CA VAL A 522 -7.73 -12.68 -29.40
C VAL A 522 -6.87 -13.10 -30.59
N ALA A 523 -6.48 -12.17 -31.47
CA ALA A 523 -5.61 -12.48 -32.61
C ALA A 523 -4.11 -12.60 -32.24
N THR A 524 -3.69 -12.02 -31.11
CA THR A 524 -2.28 -11.91 -30.71
C THR A 524 -1.90 -12.79 -29.52
N LEU A 525 -2.81 -13.05 -28.56
CA LEU A 525 -2.54 -13.96 -27.44
C LEU A 525 -2.97 -15.40 -27.77
N PRO A 526 -2.17 -16.42 -27.41
CA PRO A 526 -2.56 -17.83 -27.61
C PRO A 526 -3.67 -18.28 -26.64
N GLU A 527 -3.68 -17.73 -25.43
CA GLU A 527 -4.68 -17.94 -24.38
C GLU A 527 -4.98 -16.59 -23.70
N LEU A 528 -6.22 -16.40 -23.24
CA LEU A 528 -6.61 -15.18 -22.53
C LEU A 528 -6.18 -15.26 -21.05
N PRO A 529 -5.71 -14.14 -20.46
CA PRO A 529 -5.29 -14.12 -19.05
C PRO A 529 -6.46 -14.43 -18.12
N GLN A 530 -6.22 -15.28 -17.13
CA GLN A 530 -7.19 -15.59 -16.08
C GLN A 530 -7.32 -14.42 -15.09
N PRO A 531 -8.48 -14.22 -14.42
CA PRO A 531 -8.63 -13.21 -13.38
C PRO A 531 -7.75 -13.51 -12.16
N ALA A 532 -7.49 -12.49 -11.33
CA ALA A 532 -6.84 -12.68 -10.04
C ALA A 532 -7.68 -13.58 -9.11
N SER A 533 -7.02 -14.28 -8.18
CA SER A 533 -7.69 -15.15 -7.18
C SER A 533 -7.18 -14.85 -5.78
N TYR A 534 -8.09 -14.85 -4.81
CA TYR A 534 -7.84 -14.39 -3.45
C TYR A 534 -8.10 -15.47 -2.40
N LEU A 535 -9.14 -16.28 -2.62
CA LEU A 535 -9.57 -17.32 -1.68
C LEU A 535 -8.94 -18.65 -2.05
N GLU A 536 -8.11 -19.18 -1.17
CA GLU A 536 -7.40 -20.45 -1.33
C GLU A 536 -7.78 -21.46 -0.23
N ARG A 537 -8.32 -20.97 0.90
CA ARG A 537 -8.68 -21.73 2.10
C ARG A 537 -10.05 -21.33 2.63
N VAL A 538 -10.66 -22.16 3.48
CA VAL A 538 -11.94 -21.84 4.14
C VAL A 538 -11.76 -20.71 5.16
N GLU A 539 -10.61 -20.68 5.82
CA GLU A 539 -10.19 -19.67 6.80
C GLU A 539 -10.05 -18.25 6.21
N ASP A 540 -9.95 -18.11 4.88
CA ASP A 540 -9.87 -16.81 4.20
C ASP A 540 -11.21 -16.05 4.20
N VAL A 541 -12.31 -16.73 4.54
CA VAL A 541 -13.67 -16.16 4.64
C VAL A 541 -14.34 -16.49 5.97
N VAL A 542 -14.08 -17.68 6.53
CA VAL A 542 -14.79 -18.20 7.71
C VAL A 542 -13.97 -18.03 8.97
N CYS A 543 -14.44 -17.20 9.90
CA CYS A 543 -13.89 -17.09 11.26
C CYS A 543 -13.98 -18.43 12.00
N GLN A 544 -12.84 -19.02 12.35
CA GLN A 544 -12.78 -20.33 12.97
C GLN A 544 -13.00 -20.28 14.51
N PRO A 545 -13.69 -21.25 15.11
CA PRO A 545 -13.91 -21.33 16.56
C PRO A 545 -12.68 -21.84 17.31
N GLY A 546 -12.49 -21.42 18.55
CA GLY A 546 -11.38 -21.87 19.42
C GLY A 546 -10.05 -21.14 19.23
N HIS A 547 -9.92 -20.33 18.18
CA HIS A 547 -8.77 -19.45 17.95
C HIS A 547 -8.76 -18.28 18.95
N MET A 548 -7.59 -17.95 19.51
CA MET A 548 -7.46 -16.82 20.45
C MET A 548 -7.54 -15.48 19.72
N LEU A 549 -8.23 -14.49 20.29
CA LEU A 549 -8.28 -13.11 19.79
C LEU A 549 -7.35 -12.21 20.62
N ILE A 550 -6.36 -11.59 19.96
CA ILE A 550 -5.40 -10.67 20.56
C ILE A 550 -5.53 -9.31 19.85
N LEU A 551 -5.83 -8.24 20.59
CA LEU A 551 -5.85 -6.88 20.04
C LEU A 551 -4.52 -6.15 20.28
N ASP A 552 -3.98 -5.55 19.23
CA ASP A 552 -2.82 -4.66 19.29
C ASP A 552 -3.24 -3.30 19.87
N THR A 553 -3.56 -3.29 21.17
CA THR A 553 -4.14 -2.13 21.86
C THR A 553 -3.21 -0.91 21.80
N GLU A 554 -1.89 -1.11 21.67
CA GLU A 554 -0.92 -0.03 21.52
C GLU A 554 -0.98 0.62 20.13
N ALA A 555 -1.07 -0.15 19.04
CA ALA A 555 -1.32 0.41 17.71
C ALA A 555 -2.72 1.05 17.60
N LEU A 556 -3.74 0.43 18.20
CA LEU A 556 -5.14 0.87 18.12
C LEU A 556 -5.42 2.18 18.89
N LEU A 557 -4.91 2.30 20.13
CA LEU A 557 -5.06 3.52 20.95
C LEU A 557 -3.91 4.52 20.77
N GLY A 558 -2.85 4.11 20.06
CA GLY A 558 -1.74 4.96 19.64
C GLY A 558 -2.03 5.61 18.28
N GLU A 559 -1.36 5.15 17.24
CA GLU A 559 -1.39 5.73 15.89
C GLU A 559 -2.80 5.79 15.29
N LYS A 560 -3.65 4.79 15.60
CA LYS A 560 -4.97 4.62 14.97
C LYS A 560 -6.12 5.23 15.78
N VAL A 561 -5.84 5.95 16.88
CA VAL A 561 -6.88 6.57 17.72
C VAL A 561 -7.81 7.51 16.92
N GLY A 562 -7.28 8.23 15.94
CA GLY A 562 -8.04 9.11 15.05
C GLY A 562 -8.95 8.41 14.04
N ARG A 563 -8.95 7.08 13.99
CA ARG A 563 -9.87 6.26 13.19
C ARG A 563 -11.04 5.70 14.00
N LEU A 564 -11.04 5.90 15.33
CA LEU A 564 -12.14 5.49 16.19
C LEU A 564 -13.37 6.41 16.04
N PRO A 565 -14.60 5.93 16.28
CA PRO A 565 -15.80 6.73 16.10
C PRO A 565 -15.83 7.94 17.04
N ARG A 566 -16.20 9.12 16.53
CA ARG A 566 -16.21 10.36 17.32
C ARG A 566 -17.06 10.26 18.59
N ALA A 567 -18.21 9.58 18.52
CA ALA A 567 -19.11 9.42 19.67
C ALA A 567 -18.51 8.49 20.74
N PHE A 568 -17.91 7.36 20.35
CA PHE A 568 -17.16 6.49 21.25
C PHE A 568 -15.99 7.22 21.93
N LEU A 569 -15.20 8.00 21.18
CA LEU A 569 -14.15 8.84 21.76
C LEU A 569 -14.72 9.89 22.73
N ALA A 570 -15.82 10.55 22.38
CA ALA A 570 -16.43 11.57 23.24
C ALA A 570 -16.96 10.99 24.57
N ASP A 571 -17.54 9.78 24.55
CA ASP A 571 -17.97 9.07 25.76
C ASP A 571 -16.76 8.62 26.62
N GLN A 572 -15.85 7.84 26.04
CA GLN A 572 -14.74 7.25 26.80
C GLN A 572 -13.81 8.29 27.41
N LEU A 573 -13.65 9.44 26.75
CA LEU A 573 -12.80 10.55 27.20
C LEU A 573 -13.53 11.54 28.13
N ALA A 574 -14.84 11.40 28.36
CA ALA A 574 -15.62 12.36 29.17
C ALA A 574 -15.10 12.48 30.63
N GLY A 575 -14.46 11.43 31.15
CA GLY A 575 -13.80 11.44 32.46
C GLY A 575 -12.44 12.17 32.51
N SER A 576 -11.88 12.56 31.36
CA SER A 576 -10.59 13.26 31.23
C SER A 576 -10.79 14.63 30.57
N PRO A 577 -10.78 15.74 31.34
CA PRO A 577 -10.96 17.08 30.80
C PRO A 577 -9.91 17.48 29.75
N GLU A 578 -8.68 16.97 29.88
CA GLU A 578 -7.59 17.20 28.93
C GLU A 578 -7.85 16.49 27.60
N ALA A 579 -8.13 15.19 27.62
CA ALA A 579 -8.40 14.43 26.40
C ALA A 579 -9.72 14.85 25.71
N SER A 580 -10.75 15.18 26.51
CA SER A 580 -12.00 15.80 26.02
C SER A 580 -11.78 17.16 25.37
N ARG A 581 -10.74 17.91 25.77
CA ARG A 581 -10.34 19.15 25.12
C ARG A 581 -9.55 18.87 23.84
N LEU A 582 -8.56 17.98 23.86
CA LEU A 582 -7.77 17.62 22.67
C LEU A 582 -8.66 17.09 21.54
N LEU A 583 -9.68 16.27 21.86
CA LEU A 583 -10.68 15.80 20.89
C LEU A 583 -11.53 16.95 20.30
N ARG A 584 -11.71 18.06 21.02
CA ARG A 584 -12.49 19.22 20.57
C ARG A 584 -11.63 20.16 19.73
N ASP A 585 -10.55 20.67 20.33
CA ASP A 585 -9.61 21.61 19.71
C ASP A 585 -9.03 21.02 18.40
N GLY A 586 -8.79 19.70 18.35
CA GLY A 586 -8.34 18.98 17.15
C GLY A 586 -9.41 18.66 16.10
N MET A 587 -10.70 18.81 16.41
CA MET A 587 -11.82 18.59 15.48
C MET A 587 -12.39 19.90 14.92
N ASP A 588 -12.28 20.99 15.67
CA ASP A 588 -12.67 22.33 15.21
C ASP A 588 -11.65 22.93 14.20
N ALA A 589 -10.53 22.23 13.97
CA ALA A 589 -9.42 22.64 13.11
C ALA A 589 -9.48 22.13 11.65
N GLY A 590 -10.49 21.35 11.24
CA GLY A 590 -10.50 20.79 9.87
C GLY A 590 -11.73 19.95 9.48
N ASN A 591 -11.58 19.16 8.41
CA ASN A 591 -12.63 18.39 7.72
C ASN A 591 -13.17 17.16 8.51
N GLY A 592 -13.43 17.30 9.81
CA GLY A 592 -14.04 16.23 10.63
C GLY A 592 -13.16 15.01 10.88
N ARG A 593 -11.84 15.11 10.66
CA ARG A 593 -10.82 14.13 11.08
C ARG A 593 -9.80 14.83 11.97
N LEU A 594 -9.31 14.14 13.00
CA LEU A 594 -8.20 14.62 13.83
C LEU A 594 -6.90 14.69 13.01
N GLY A 595 -6.19 15.81 13.10
CA GLY A 595 -4.87 15.98 12.48
C GLY A 595 -3.78 15.12 13.15
N ARG A 596 -2.66 14.86 12.46
CA ARG A 596 -1.57 13.98 12.93
C ARG A 596 -1.04 14.38 14.32
N SER A 597 -0.87 15.69 14.56
CA SER A 597 -0.48 16.26 15.86
C SER A 597 -1.51 15.96 16.95
N ALA A 598 -2.78 16.30 16.71
CA ALA A 598 -3.89 16.09 17.65
C ALA A 598 -4.10 14.60 17.99
N CYS A 599 -4.05 13.70 17.01
CA CYS A 599 -4.05 12.24 17.22
C CYS A 599 -2.92 11.82 18.18
N ARG A 600 -1.71 12.34 17.99
CA ARG A 600 -0.55 11.96 18.79
C ARG A 600 -0.61 12.53 20.21
N GLU A 601 -1.08 13.75 20.39
CA GLU A 601 -1.30 14.33 21.71
C GLU A 601 -2.39 13.56 22.46
N LEU A 602 -3.51 13.28 21.81
CA LEU A 602 -4.59 12.46 22.38
C LEU A 602 -4.09 11.05 22.76
N ALA A 603 -3.34 10.39 21.89
CA ALA A 603 -2.73 9.08 22.16
C ALA A 603 -1.77 9.11 23.36
N ARG A 604 -0.96 10.18 23.52
CA ARG A 604 -0.10 10.36 24.70
C ARG A 604 -0.91 10.55 25.98
N THR A 605 -1.95 11.38 25.96
CA THR A 605 -2.82 11.60 27.13
C THR A 605 -3.58 10.32 27.52
N ILE A 606 -4.05 9.53 26.54
CA ILE A 606 -4.66 8.21 26.79
C ILE A 606 -3.64 7.23 27.37
N LYS A 607 -2.44 7.11 26.79
CA LYS A 607 -1.37 6.23 27.30
C LYS A 607 -0.82 6.68 28.67
N GLY A 608 -0.96 7.96 29.00
CA GLY A 608 -0.60 8.57 30.28
C GLY A 608 -1.57 8.27 31.43
N ASP A 609 -2.82 7.85 31.14
CA ASP A 609 -3.78 7.37 32.14
C ASP A 609 -3.99 5.84 31.98
N PRO A 610 -3.35 5.00 32.83
CA PRO A 610 -3.54 3.55 32.80
C PRO A 610 -4.97 3.08 33.05
N SER A 611 -5.85 3.90 33.63
CA SER A 611 -7.26 3.58 33.86
C SER A 611 -8.07 3.79 32.60
N LEU A 612 -7.86 4.92 31.90
CA LEU A 612 -8.47 5.21 30.60
C LEU A 612 -7.99 4.23 29.52
N TYR A 613 -6.68 4.00 29.41
CA TYR A 613 -6.11 3.04 28.46
C TYR A 613 -6.72 1.64 28.61
N ARG A 614 -6.81 1.12 29.85
CA ARG A 614 -7.44 -0.19 30.15
C ARG A 614 -8.94 -0.21 29.85
N ARG A 615 -9.65 0.91 30.03
CA ARG A 615 -11.09 1.02 29.75
C ARG A 615 -11.35 0.92 28.25
N MET A 616 -10.66 1.74 27.46
CA MET A 616 -10.79 1.75 26.00
C MET A 616 -10.32 0.42 25.38
N GLY A 617 -9.21 -0.14 25.87
CA GLY A 617 -8.74 -1.46 25.42
C GLY A 617 -9.73 -2.59 25.70
N ARG A 618 -10.42 -2.56 26.85
CA ARG A 618 -11.51 -3.51 27.15
C ARG A 618 -12.71 -3.32 26.24
N ALA A 619 -13.19 -2.09 26.03
CA ALA A 619 -14.31 -1.83 25.14
C ALA A 619 -14.04 -2.34 23.70
N LEU A 620 -12.83 -2.14 23.18
CA LEU A 620 -12.40 -2.69 21.89
C LEU A 620 -12.35 -4.23 21.90
N GLN A 621 -11.80 -4.84 22.97
CA GLN A 621 -11.73 -6.29 23.12
C GLN A 621 -13.13 -6.92 23.20
N ASP A 622 -14.03 -6.35 23.99
CA ASP A 622 -15.38 -6.85 24.23
C ASP A 622 -16.22 -6.77 22.95
N ALA A 623 -16.21 -5.61 22.26
CA ALA A 623 -16.88 -5.42 20.97
C ALA A 623 -16.33 -6.34 19.88
N THR A 624 -15.00 -6.46 19.75
CA THR A 624 -14.41 -7.39 18.75
C THR A 624 -14.70 -8.85 19.09
N THR A 625 -14.76 -9.21 20.38
CA THR A 625 -15.13 -10.57 20.83
C THR A 625 -16.60 -10.89 20.51
N LEU A 626 -17.51 -9.91 20.63
CA LEU A 626 -18.90 -10.04 20.20
C LEU A 626 -18.98 -10.29 18.69
N SER A 627 -18.34 -9.43 17.88
CA SER A 627 -18.36 -9.54 16.42
C SER A 627 -17.72 -10.82 15.90
N LEU A 628 -16.64 -11.29 16.52
CA LEU A 628 -16.00 -12.57 16.18
C LEU A 628 -16.92 -13.76 16.45
N ARG A 629 -17.69 -13.74 17.54
CA ARG A 629 -18.72 -14.78 17.82
C ARG A 629 -19.85 -14.75 16.79
N LEU A 630 -20.29 -13.57 16.36
CA LEU A 630 -21.30 -13.43 15.31
C LEU A 630 -20.79 -13.97 13.96
N ALA A 631 -19.51 -13.75 13.64
CA ALA A 631 -18.89 -14.31 12.43
C ALA A 631 -18.60 -15.82 12.49
N GLN A 632 -18.29 -16.35 13.68
CA GLN A 632 -18.24 -17.80 13.92
C GLN A 632 -19.64 -18.45 13.81
N ALA A 633 -20.71 -17.73 14.13
CA ALA A 633 -22.09 -18.20 13.97
C ALA A 633 -22.62 -18.06 12.53
N SER A 634 -22.09 -17.12 11.74
CA SER A 634 -22.48 -16.92 10.34
C SER A 634 -21.31 -16.37 9.51
N TYR A 635 -20.82 -17.19 8.58
CA TYR A 635 -19.74 -16.82 7.65
C TYR A 635 -20.03 -15.56 6.83
N ARG A 636 -21.31 -15.18 6.66
CA ARG A 636 -21.74 -13.98 5.93
C ARG A 636 -21.52 -12.66 6.71
N MET A 637 -21.04 -12.71 7.94
CA MET A 637 -20.74 -11.52 8.75
C MET A 637 -19.33 -10.98 8.54
N ALA A 638 -18.37 -11.84 8.15
CA ALA A 638 -17.01 -11.40 7.82
C ALA A 638 -16.94 -10.96 6.35
N ALA A 639 -16.25 -9.86 6.08
CA ALA A 639 -15.89 -9.45 4.73
C ALA A 639 -14.41 -9.78 4.48
N PRO A 640 -14.07 -10.65 3.51
CA PRO A 640 -12.68 -10.96 3.20
C PRO A 640 -12.04 -9.80 2.44
N ALA A 641 -10.81 -9.44 2.81
CA ALA A 641 -10.00 -8.41 2.15
C ALA A 641 -8.58 -8.93 1.93
N PHE A 642 -7.93 -8.52 0.84
CA PHE A 642 -6.55 -8.89 0.53
C PHE A 642 -5.60 -7.72 0.89
N ASP A 643 -4.58 -7.98 1.71
CA ASP A 643 -3.54 -7.00 2.02
C ASP A 643 -2.30 -7.24 1.13
N PRO A 644 -2.00 -6.34 0.17
CA PRO A 644 -0.85 -6.50 -0.73
C PRO A 644 0.50 -6.29 -0.03
N ALA A 645 0.55 -5.65 1.15
CA ALA A 645 1.82 -5.43 1.86
C ALA A 645 2.40 -6.72 2.45
N THR A 646 1.55 -7.70 2.76
CA THR A 646 1.95 -9.02 3.29
C THR A 646 1.59 -10.18 2.35
N SER A 647 0.84 -9.91 1.26
CA SER A 647 0.14 -10.91 0.45
C SER A 647 -0.63 -11.93 1.29
N THR A 648 -1.47 -11.44 2.21
CA THR A 648 -2.34 -12.30 3.03
C THR A 648 -3.78 -11.80 3.07
N MET A 649 -4.69 -12.76 3.23
CA MET A 649 -6.10 -12.50 3.46
C MET A 649 -6.33 -12.00 4.90
N ARG A 650 -7.26 -11.06 5.03
CA ARG A 650 -7.72 -10.46 6.28
C ARG A 650 -9.22 -10.59 6.39
N LEU A 651 -9.72 -10.85 7.59
CA LEU A 651 -11.14 -10.90 7.88
C LEU A 651 -11.57 -9.57 8.49
N LEU A 652 -12.36 -8.79 7.75
CA LEU A 652 -12.96 -7.56 8.26
C LEU A 652 -14.24 -7.90 9.01
N LEU A 653 -14.29 -7.50 10.29
CA LEU A 653 -15.47 -7.64 11.13
C LEU A 653 -16.12 -6.28 11.39
N PRO A 654 -17.46 -6.20 11.51
CA PRO A 654 -18.11 -5.00 12.00
C PRO A 654 -17.66 -4.73 13.44
N LEU A 655 -17.44 -3.47 13.80
CA LEU A 655 -17.14 -3.09 15.17
C LEU A 655 -18.12 -2.00 15.59
N CYS A 656 -19.10 -2.42 16.38
CA CYS A 656 -20.13 -1.59 17.00
C CYS A 656 -19.58 -1.02 18.32
N LEU A 657 -19.53 0.30 18.46
CA LEU A 657 -18.99 1.00 19.65
C LEU A 657 -19.96 2.01 20.26
N VAL A 658 -20.96 2.44 19.49
CA VAL A 658 -21.94 3.47 19.89
C VAL A 658 -23.33 2.87 20.05
N ASP A 659 -23.69 1.90 19.20
CA ASP A 659 -24.95 1.13 19.25
C ASP A 659 -24.65 -0.32 18.82
N ASP A 660 -24.97 -1.31 19.65
CA ASP A 660 -24.71 -2.74 19.37
C ASP A 660 -25.29 -3.21 18.02
N GLY A 661 -26.35 -2.56 17.52
CA GLY A 661 -27.00 -2.87 16.25
C GLY A 661 -26.36 -2.23 15.01
N VAL A 662 -25.39 -1.32 15.15
CA VAL A 662 -24.83 -0.52 14.05
C VAL A 662 -23.29 -0.59 14.06
N ALA A 663 -22.70 -1.06 12.96
CA ALA A 663 -21.26 -1.00 12.78
C ALA A 663 -20.82 0.46 12.61
N ASP A 664 -19.94 0.96 13.48
CA ASP A 664 -19.35 2.30 13.34
C ASP A 664 -18.11 2.28 12.44
N CYS A 665 -17.34 1.19 12.51
CA CYS A 665 -16.11 0.96 11.79
C CYS A 665 -15.89 -0.55 11.57
N ALA A 666 -14.80 -0.93 10.90
CA ALA A 666 -14.41 -2.32 10.70
C ALA A 666 -13.07 -2.62 11.39
N MET A 667 -12.95 -3.80 12.01
CA MET A 667 -11.71 -4.34 12.54
C MET A 667 -11.07 -5.29 11.53
N SER A 668 -9.79 -5.07 11.22
CA SER A 668 -8.96 -5.98 10.42
C SER A 668 -8.37 -7.07 11.31
N LEU A 669 -8.80 -8.32 11.10
CA LEU A 669 -8.19 -9.49 11.72
C LEU A 669 -7.21 -10.17 10.77
N GLU A 670 -5.98 -10.35 11.24
CA GLU A 670 -4.94 -11.20 10.65
C GLU A 670 -4.97 -12.58 11.32
N LEU A 671 -4.85 -13.67 10.56
CA LEU A 671 -4.68 -15.02 11.10
C LEU A 671 -3.18 -15.34 11.22
N MET A 672 -2.65 -15.26 12.44
CA MET A 672 -1.23 -15.50 12.73
C MET A 672 -0.84 -16.97 12.49
N PRO A 673 0.45 -17.29 12.20
CA PRO A 673 0.93 -18.67 12.08
C PRO A 673 0.72 -19.56 13.32
N SER A 674 0.50 -18.96 14.50
CA SER A 674 0.11 -19.65 15.75
C SER A 674 -1.37 -20.03 15.81
N GLY A 675 -2.17 -19.65 14.80
CA GLY A 675 -3.62 -19.72 14.81
C GLY A 675 -4.30 -18.58 15.58
N ALA A 676 -3.59 -17.67 16.26
CA ALA A 676 -4.25 -16.54 16.91
C ALA A 676 -4.79 -15.54 15.86
N TYR A 677 -5.99 -15.01 16.07
CA TYR A 677 -6.47 -13.83 15.36
C TYR A 677 -5.87 -12.57 16.01
N ARG A 678 -5.16 -11.77 15.23
CA ARG A 678 -4.62 -10.47 15.65
C ARG A 678 -5.48 -9.35 15.07
N GLY A 679 -6.12 -8.57 15.94
CA GLY A 679 -6.78 -7.32 15.56
C GLY A 679 -5.80 -6.16 15.65
N ALA A 680 -5.25 -5.73 14.51
CA ALA A 680 -4.16 -4.74 14.44
C ALA A 680 -4.55 -3.42 13.75
N ALA A 681 -5.74 -3.33 13.17
CA ALA A 681 -6.18 -2.13 12.47
C ALA A 681 -7.69 -1.91 12.50
N ILE A 682 -8.07 -0.63 12.46
CA ILE A 682 -9.45 -0.18 12.29
C ILE A 682 -9.53 0.64 10.99
N LEU A 683 -10.59 0.41 10.23
CA LEU A 683 -10.93 1.05 8.97
C LEU A 683 -12.29 1.74 9.10
N SER A 684 -12.49 2.87 8.44
CA SER A 684 -13.84 3.41 8.23
C SER A 684 -14.61 2.54 7.25
N LEU A 685 -15.93 2.45 7.38
CA LEU A 685 -16.77 1.58 6.53
C LEU A 685 -16.55 1.77 5.00
N PRO A 686 -16.38 2.99 4.45
CA PRO A 686 -16.11 3.16 3.02
C PRO A 686 -14.77 2.55 2.58
N ARG A 687 -13.75 2.59 3.46
CA ARG A 687 -12.42 2.01 3.21
C ARG A 687 -12.43 0.50 3.40
N ALA A 688 -13.14 0.01 4.41
CA ALA A 688 -13.41 -1.42 4.57
C ALA A 688 -14.12 -2.01 3.33
N TYR A 689 -15.10 -1.30 2.76
CA TYR A 689 -15.75 -1.69 1.51
C TYR A 689 -14.77 -1.71 0.34
N ALA A 690 -13.95 -0.68 0.17
CA ALA A 690 -12.97 -0.64 -0.92
C ALA A 690 -12.00 -1.83 -0.87
N CYS A 691 -11.48 -2.18 0.32
CA CYS A 691 -10.63 -3.36 0.53
C CYS A 691 -11.36 -4.68 0.24
N ALA A 692 -12.59 -4.84 0.74
CA ALA A 692 -13.35 -6.07 0.55
C ALA A 692 -13.86 -6.22 -0.90
N ARG A 693 -14.09 -5.12 -1.61
CA ARG A 693 -14.54 -5.11 -3.01
C ARG A 693 -13.49 -5.67 -3.97
N VAL A 694 -12.21 -5.66 -3.59
CA VAL A 694 -11.13 -6.38 -4.31
C VAL A 694 -11.46 -7.87 -4.44
N VAL A 695 -11.99 -8.47 -3.36
CA VAL A 695 -12.20 -9.92 -3.23
C VAL A 695 -13.58 -10.35 -3.69
N SER A 696 -14.63 -9.58 -3.38
CA SER A 696 -16.03 -9.91 -3.69
C SER A 696 -16.84 -8.67 -4.04
N ARG A 697 -17.73 -8.77 -5.04
CA ARG A 697 -18.77 -7.76 -5.26
C ARG A 697 -19.84 -7.80 -4.17
N ASP A 698 -20.28 -9.00 -3.80
CA ASP A 698 -21.30 -9.22 -2.79
C ASP A 698 -20.67 -9.09 -1.40
N GLN A 699 -21.21 -8.19 -0.58
CA GLN A 699 -20.69 -7.83 0.74
C GLN A 699 -21.69 -8.17 1.85
N PRO A 700 -21.23 -8.37 3.10
CA PRO A 700 -22.11 -8.45 4.27
C PRO A 700 -23.07 -7.25 4.35
N THR A 701 -24.25 -7.45 4.94
CA THR A 701 -25.29 -6.40 5.03
C THR A 701 -24.80 -5.11 5.69
N TRP A 702 -23.97 -5.21 6.73
CA TRP A 702 -23.36 -4.08 7.44
C TRP A 702 -22.34 -3.29 6.60
N LEU A 703 -21.83 -3.90 5.52
CA LEU A 703 -20.86 -3.32 4.58
C LEU A 703 -21.47 -3.13 3.18
N SER A 704 -22.81 -3.11 3.07
CA SER A 704 -23.49 -2.91 1.79
C SER A 704 -23.24 -1.50 1.23
N PRO A 705 -23.02 -1.34 -0.08
CA PRO A 705 -22.72 -0.03 -0.68
C PRO A 705 -23.88 0.97 -0.53
N GLU A 706 -25.09 0.50 -0.27
CA GLU A 706 -26.27 1.32 0.06
C GLU A 706 -26.13 2.08 1.39
N ILE A 707 -25.39 1.51 2.34
CA ILE A 707 -25.22 2.06 3.69
C ILE A 707 -23.91 2.85 3.79
N VAL A 708 -22.86 2.41 3.08
CA VAL A 708 -21.48 2.89 3.33
C VAL A 708 -20.89 3.83 2.26
N LEU A 709 -21.57 4.02 1.12
CA LEU A 709 -21.12 4.88 -0.01
C LEU A 709 -22.16 5.93 -0.46
#